data_AF-A0A1S3DLZ8-F1
#
_entry.id   AF-A0A1S3DLZ8-F1
#
_cell.length_a   1.000
_cell.length_b   1.000
_cell.length_c   1.000
_cell.angle_alpha   90.00
_cell.angle_beta   90.00
_cell.angle_gamma   90.00
#
_symmetry.space_group_name_H-M   'P 1'
#
loop_
_entity.id
_entity.type
_entity.pdbx_description
1 polymer ?
#
loop_
_entity_poly.entity_id
_entity_poly.type
_entity_poly.pdbx_seq_one_letter_code
_entity_poly.pdbx_strand_id
1 'polypeptide(L)'
;MGKDGVRIEKDSFGELEVPNDKYYGAQTVRSLINFPIGGESERMPEAIISAMGILKKAAAQVNKGFGLDSKIADTISKAADEVISGKLYEDHFPLSIWQTGSGTQTNMNVNEVISNRAIEMLGGKLGSKDPVHPNDHVNKCQSSNDTFPTAMHIAVALEIHNRLLCSLQMLHDALDKKSQEFQNIIKIGRTHTQDATPLTLGQEFSGYVTQIKYGIERVKDTLPRLYQLAIGGTAVGTGLNTYVGFAENCTQRISELTGLPFKSAPNKFEALASHDALVEVSGALNTVAVSLMKIANDIRFLGSGPRSGLGELKLPENEPGSSIMPGKVNPTQVEALTMVAAQVMGNHVAVTVGGSNGHFELNVFKPLIVSNVLRSIRLLADTTESFTTKCVTGILPNEDTIAKHVNDSLMLVTALNPHIGYDKAAEIAKHAYKTGITLKEAAVKLGYLTEQEYDQWVKPEKMLGPEYHPYFKPDNNETIFHTEKVISQQILAAKVLPPWSRPSCPQARSIIRGRPSTLRYSARTQFVRSSQPARPKRDLDAKMTTVPPSYFTSEFPSEAPLANLSHGNSSYPVHSQNSLSSMKNSCLFLVIIGFFLVVIFRRLKLWKKKTSAIQKKKLQQKVVNTSDLPETKQYIAC
;
A
#
# COMPACT_ATOMS: atom_id res chain seq x y z
N MET A 1 -40.42 -15.57 15.65
CA MET A 1 -39.72 -15.35 16.93
C MET A 1 -40.48 -14.25 17.67
N GLY A 2 -40.88 -14.49 18.92
CA GLY A 2 -41.72 -13.55 19.69
C GLY A 2 -41.01 -12.22 19.98
N LYS A 3 -41.78 -11.21 20.38
CA LYS A 3 -41.34 -9.82 20.68
C LYS A 3 -40.31 -9.68 21.83
N ASP A 4 -39.82 -10.78 22.42
CA ASP A 4 -38.93 -10.79 23.60
C ASP A 4 -37.42 -10.66 23.28
N GLY A 5 -37.05 -10.57 21.99
CA GLY A 5 -35.64 -10.51 21.55
C GLY A 5 -35.14 -9.16 21.03
N VAL A 6 -36.02 -8.15 20.93
CA VAL A 6 -35.72 -6.85 20.32
C VAL A 6 -36.19 -5.69 21.20
N ARG A 7 -35.54 -4.53 21.09
CA ARG A 7 -35.98 -3.24 21.62
C ARG A 7 -36.35 -2.31 20.47
N ILE A 8 -37.26 -1.39 20.74
CA ILE A 8 -37.61 -0.33 19.78
C ILE A 8 -36.71 0.87 20.03
N GLU A 9 -35.96 1.26 19.01
CA GLU A 9 -35.23 2.53 18.96
C GLU A 9 -35.79 3.42 17.85
N LYS A 10 -35.52 4.73 17.92
CA LYS A 10 -36.02 5.72 16.97
C LYS A 10 -34.91 6.59 16.40
N ASP A 11 -34.93 6.74 15.08
CA ASP A 11 -34.20 7.77 14.34
C ASP A 11 -35.18 8.84 13.81
N SER A 12 -34.70 9.80 13.02
CA SER A 12 -35.56 10.84 12.45
C SER A 12 -36.59 10.33 11.44
N PHE A 13 -36.43 9.11 10.91
CA PHE A 13 -37.32 8.50 9.92
C PHE A 13 -38.32 7.51 10.55
N GLY A 14 -38.18 7.19 11.84
CA GLY A 14 -39.16 6.42 12.58
C GLY A 14 -38.54 5.37 13.49
N GLU A 15 -39.38 4.43 13.90
CA GLU A 15 -39.00 3.33 14.80
C GLU A 15 -38.38 2.16 14.03
N LEU A 16 -37.44 1.47 14.68
CA LEU A 16 -36.81 0.25 14.21
C LEU A 16 -36.63 -0.74 15.36
N GLU A 17 -36.78 -2.03 15.04
CA GLU A 17 -36.47 -3.13 15.95
C GLU A 17 -34.97 -3.40 15.95
N VAL A 18 -34.36 -3.38 17.14
CA VAL A 18 -32.93 -3.61 17.36
C VAL A 18 -32.76 -4.80 18.31
N PRO A 19 -31.91 -5.80 18.01
CA PRO A 19 -31.71 -6.94 18.91
C PRO A 19 -31.24 -6.53 20.31
N ASN A 20 -31.81 -7.11 21.36
CA ASN A 20 -31.55 -6.75 22.75
C ASN A 20 -30.10 -7.00 23.19
N ASP A 21 -29.44 -7.98 22.59
CA ASP A 21 -28.05 -8.36 22.86
C ASP A 21 -27.02 -7.50 22.12
N LYS A 22 -27.45 -6.48 21.35
CA LYS A 22 -26.57 -5.66 20.52
C LYS A 22 -26.54 -4.20 20.98
N TYR A 23 -25.34 -3.63 21.13
CA TYR A 23 -25.16 -2.23 21.54
C TYR A 23 -25.40 -1.20 20.43
N TYR A 24 -25.39 -1.58 19.15
CA TYR A 24 -25.72 -0.63 18.08
C TYR A 24 -27.20 -0.24 18.12
N GLY A 25 -27.59 0.85 17.44
CA GLY A 25 -28.94 1.41 17.52
C GLY A 25 -29.67 1.47 16.18
N ALA A 26 -30.71 2.32 16.13
CA ALA A 26 -31.58 2.45 14.97
C ALA A 26 -30.84 2.82 13.67
N GLN A 27 -29.83 3.70 13.71
CA GLN A 27 -29.14 4.13 12.49
C GLN A 27 -28.28 3.00 11.91
N THR A 28 -27.66 2.19 12.77
CA THR A 28 -26.93 0.99 12.32
C THR A 28 -27.88 -0.01 11.66
N VAL A 29 -29.04 -0.31 12.26
CA VAL A 29 -30.04 -1.21 11.67
C VAL A 29 -30.54 -0.67 10.32
N ARG A 30 -30.85 0.63 10.24
CA ARG A 30 -31.24 1.28 8.99
C ARG A 30 -30.17 1.10 7.91
N SER A 31 -28.91 1.27 8.28
CA SER A 31 -27.78 1.10 7.36
C SER A 31 -27.65 -0.33 6.86
N LEU A 32 -27.86 -1.35 7.72
CA LEU A 32 -27.83 -2.75 7.30
C LEU A 32 -28.90 -3.08 6.26
N ILE A 33 -30.12 -2.55 6.44
CA ILE A 33 -31.24 -2.75 5.51
C ILE A 33 -30.91 -2.14 4.14
N ASN A 34 -30.29 -0.97 4.12
CA ASN A 34 -30.08 -0.20 2.89
C ASN A 34 -28.80 -0.55 2.13
N PHE A 35 -27.80 -1.16 2.79
CA PHE A 35 -26.49 -1.48 2.19
C PHE A 35 -26.09 -2.96 2.36
N PRO A 36 -26.91 -3.93 1.91
CA PRO A 36 -26.63 -5.37 2.04
C PRO A 36 -25.67 -5.88 0.96
N ILE A 37 -24.54 -5.20 0.75
CA ILE A 37 -23.60 -5.47 -0.34
C ILE A 37 -22.37 -6.22 0.20
N GLY A 38 -22.09 -7.40 -0.37
CA GLY A 38 -20.84 -8.14 -0.16
C GLY A 38 -20.82 -9.12 1.03
N GLY A 39 -21.80 -9.06 1.93
CA GLY A 39 -21.88 -9.95 3.09
C GLY A 39 -20.77 -9.72 4.13
N GLU A 40 -20.54 -10.70 4.99
CA GLU A 40 -19.60 -10.58 6.12
C GLU A 40 -18.14 -10.34 5.70
N SER A 41 -17.72 -10.84 4.53
CA SER A 41 -16.36 -10.65 4.01
C SER A 41 -16.03 -9.19 3.68
N GLU A 42 -17.05 -8.36 3.50
CA GLU A 42 -16.92 -6.94 3.15
C GLU A 42 -17.24 -6.03 4.34
N ARG A 43 -17.24 -6.56 5.58
CA ARG A 43 -17.40 -5.77 6.81
C ARG A 43 -16.29 -4.73 6.94
N MET A 44 -16.62 -3.58 7.52
CA MET A 44 -15.67 -2.51 7.79
C MET A 44 -14.47 -3.03 8.61
N PRO A 45 -13.21 -2.80 8.20
CA PRO A 45 -12.05 -3.36 8.90
C PRO A 45 -11.97 -3.00 10.39
N GLU A 46 -11.58 -3.96 11.22
CA GLU A 46 -11.39 -3.81 12.67
C GLU A 46 -10.50 -2.62 13.05
N ALA A 47 -9.44 -2.40 12.27
CA ALA A 47 -8.51 -1.29 12.49
C ALA A 47 -9.22 0.09 12.42
N ILE A 48 -10.25 0.24 11.57
CA ILE A 48 -11.06 1.46 11.50
C ILE A 48 -11.92 1.60 12.75
N ILE A 49 -12.56 0.51 13.19
CA ILE A 49 -13.39 0.53 14.39
C ILE A 49 -12.56 0.87 15.63
N SER A 50 -11.38 0.26 15.76
CA SER A 50 -10.44 0.55 16.85
C SER A 50 -9.95 2.01 16.82
N ALA A 51 -9.59 2.52 15.64
CA ALA A 51 -9.18 3.91 15.46
C ALA A 51 -10.31 4.91 15.76
N MET A 52 -11.55 4.58 15.42
CA MET A 52 -12.72 5.38 15.82
C MET A 52 -12.87 5.37 17.35
N GLY A 53 -12.65 4.23 18.02
CA GLY A 53 -12.59 4.17 19.48
C GLY A 53 -11.54 5.12 20.08
N ILE A 54 -10.32 5.15 19.52
CA ILE A 54 -9.25 6.08 19.94
C ILE A 54 -9.72 7.54 19.80
N LEU A 55 -10.31 7.88 18.65
CA LEU A 55 -10.84 9.21 18.39
C LEU A 55 -11.95 9.59 19.38
N LYS A 56 -12.94 8.73 19.62
CA LYS A 56 -14.04 9.02 20.55
C LYS A 56 -13.55 9.16 21.99
N LYS A 57 -12.57 8.36 22.41
CA LYS A 57 -11.91 8.51 23.71
C LYS A 57 -11.21 9.87 23.83
N ALA A 58 -10.42 10.25 22.84
CA ALA A 58 -9.73 11.54 22.83
C ALA A 58 -10.72 12.72 22.86
N ALA A 59 -11.75 12.68 22.02
CA ALA A 59 -12.77 13.71 21.94
C ALA A 59 -13.54 13.85 23.27
N ALA A 60 -13.92 12.76 23.92
CA ALA A 60 -14.60 12.80 25.23
C ALA A 60 -13.71 13.44 26.31
N GLN A 61 -12.42 13.08 26.34
CA GLN A 61 -11.47 13.62 27.32
C GLN A 61 -11.21 15.12 27.11
N VAL A 62 -11.10 15.56 25.86
CA VAL A 62 -10.94 16.98 25.52
C VAL A 62 -12.23 17.77 25.80
N ASN A 63 -13.39 17.20 25.49
CA ASN A 63 -14.68 17.87 25.69
C ASN A 63 -15.04 18.10 27.16
N LYS A 64 -14.35 17.49 28.13
CA LYS A 64 -14.44 17.91 29.55
C LYS A 64 -14.11 19.39 29.74
N GLY A 65 -13.11 19.89 28.99
CA GLY A 65 -12.76 21.31 28.96
C GLY A 65 -13.75 22.19 28.20
N PHE A 66 -14.68 21.59 27.45
CA PHE A 66 -15.68 22.27 26.61
C PHE A 66 -17.13 21.93 27.01
N GLY A 67 -17.34 21.67 28.31
CA GLY A 67 -18.67 21.56 28.91
C GLY A 67 -19.34 20.19 28.81
N LEU A 68 -18.63 19.12 28.43
CA LEU A 68 -19.14 17.76 28.63
C LEU A 68 -18.98 17.37 30.10
N ASP A 69 -20.05 16.84 30.70
CA ASP A 69 -20.02 16.35 32.08
C ASP A 69 -18.89 15.33 32.29
N SER A 70 -18.17 15.46 33.40
CA SER A 70 -16.98 14.65 33.66
C SER A 70 -17.30 13.16 33.81
N LYS A 71 -18.43 12.82 34.45
CA LYS A 71 -18.85 11.43 34.65
C LYS A 71 -19.26 10.80 33.32
N ILE A 72 -19.99 11.54 32.48
CA ILE A 72 -20.32 11.10 31.11
C ILE A 72 -19.03 10.90 30.30
N ALA A 73 -18.11 11.88 30.28
CA ALA A 73 -16.87 11.80 29.53
C ALA A 73 -15.97 10.62 29.96
N ASP A 74 -15.86 10.37 31.26
CA ASP A 74 -15.10 9.23 31.80
C ASP A 74 -15.72 7.89 31.43
N THR A 75 -17.05 7.80 31.42
CA THR A 75 -17.76 6.57 31.05
C THR A 75 -17.65 6.31 29.55
N ILE A 76 -17.80 7.35 28.71
CA ILE A 76 -17.54 7.26 27.27
C ILE A 76 -16.10 6.79 27.01
N SER A 77 -15.12 7.32 27.75
CA SER A 77 -13.72 6.90 27.62
C SER A 77 -13.53 5.41 27.92
N LYS A 78 -14.21 4.87 28.94
CA LYS A 78 -14.16 3.44 29.29
C LYS A 78 -14.85 2.55 28.26
N ALA A 79 -16.01 2.97 27.76
CA ALA A 79 -16.70 2.25 26.68
C ALA A 79 -15.86 2.24 25.39
N ALA A 80 -15.22 3.37 25.07
CA ALA A 80 -14.30 3.47 23.95
C ALA A 80 -13.07 2.55 24.13
N ASP A 81 -12.56 2.34 25.35
CA ASP A 81 -11.48 1.37 25.60
C ASP A 81 -11.88 -0.07 25.23
N GLU A 82 -13.14 -0.46 25.42
CA GLU A 82 -13.64 -1.78 24.97
C GLU A 82 -13.69 -1.88 23.44
N VAL A 83 -14.06 -0.80 22.74
CA VAL A 83 -14.00 -0.72 21.27
C VAL A 83 -12.56 -0.82 20.77
N ILE A 84 -11.63 -0.07 21.37
CA ILE A 84 -10.19 -0.08 21.03
C ILE A 84 -9.59 -1.48 21.22
N SER A 85 -10.08 -2.24 22.22
CA SER A 85 -9.57 -3.58 22.51
C SER A 85 -10.04 -4.67 21.53
N GLY A 86 -10.92 -4.35 20.58
CA GLY A 86 -11.49 -5.32 19.63
C GLY A 86 -12.62 -6.20 20.19
N LYS A 87 -12.85 -6.19 21.52
CA LYS A 87 -13.84 -7.05 22.19
C LYS A 87 -15.27 -6.92 21.66
N LEU A 88 -15.62 -5.74 21.15
CA LEU A 88 -16.97 -5.45 20.67
C LEU A 88 -17.10 -5.60 19.14
N TYR A 89 -16.01 -5.91 18.42
CA TYR A 89 -15.95 -5.85 16.96
C TYR A 89 -16.91 -6.81 16.27
N GLU A 90 -16.82 -8.10 16.58
CA GLU A 90 -17.61 -9.15 15.92
C GLU A 90 -19.11 -8.94 16.06
N ASP A 91 -19.55 -8.58 17.27
CA ASP A 91 -20.96 -8.56 17.59
C ASP A 91 -21.64 -7.24 17.25
N HIS A 92 -20.94 -6.11 17.31
CA HIS A 92 -21.59 -4.80 17.36
C HIS A 92 -21.26 -3.86 16.19
N PHE A 93 -20.40 -4.28 15.25
CA PHE A 93 -20.02 -3.47 14.10
C PHE A 93 -20.27 -4.19 12.77
N PRO A 94 -21.55 -4.39 12.39
CA PRO A 94 -21.93 -5.25 11.28
C PRO A 94 -21.85 -4.57 9.90
N LEU A 95 -21.50 -3.29 9.84
CA LEU A 95 -21.62 -2.50 8.62
C LEU A 95 -20.55 -2.85 7.57
N SER A 96 -20.96 -2.84 6.31
CA SER A 96 -20.11 -3.10 5.15
C SER A 96 -19.23 -1.88 4.79
N ILE A 97 -18.14 -2.14 4.08
CA ILE A 97 -17.33 -1.13 3.37
C ILE A 97 -18.20 -0.35 2.37
N TRP A 98 -19.15 -1.05 1.73
CA TRP A 98 -20.00 -0.53 0.66
C TRP A 98 -21.22 0.24 1.20
N GLN A 99 -20.93 1.28 1.95
CA GLN A 99 -21.90 2.11 2.66
C GLN A 99 -21.85 3.57 2.14
N THR A 100 -22.42 4.52 2.86
CA THR A 100 -22.23 5.95 2.60
C THR A 100 -20.76 6.30 2.42
N GLY A 101 -20.44 6.96 1.31
CA GLY A 101 -19.07 7.20 0.88
C GLY A 101 -18.22 8.07 1.82
N SER A 102 -18.85 8.83 2.71
CA SER A 102 -18.18 9.60 3.77
C SER A 102 -17.80 8.76 5.00
N GLY A 103 -18.32 7.53 5.12
CA GLY A 103 -18.17 6.70 6.33
C GLY A 103 -19.08 7.10 7.49
N THR A 104 -20.10 7.91 7.23
CA THR A 104 -21.04 8.42 8.25
C THR A 104 -21.74 7.32 9.03
N GLN A 105 -22.14 6.25 8.36
CA GLN A 105 -22.84 5.15 9.02
C GLN A 105 -21.93 4.41 10.01
N THR A 106 -20.66 4.16 9.68
CA THR A 106 -19.70 3.66 10.67
C THR A 106 -19.47 4.64 11.81
N ASN A 107 -19.40 5.96 11.56
CA ASN A 107 -19.32 6.95 12.65
C ASN A 107 -20.51 6.84 13.60
N MET A 108 -21.72 6.74 13.07
CA MET A 108 -22.93 6.60 13.87
C MET A 108 -23.02 5.24 14.57
N ASN A 109 -22.60 4.16 13.94
CA ASN A 109 -22.51 2.84 14.56
C ASN A 109 -21.58 2.86 15.78
N VAL A 110 -20.39 3.47 15.67
CA VAL A 110 -19.49 3.66 16.81
C VAL A 110 -20.11 4.53 17.89
N ASN A 111 -20.77 5.64 17.51
CA ASN A 111 -21.45 6.50 18.47
C ASN A 111 -22.54 5.73 19.24
N GLU A 112 -23.40 4.97 18.56
CA GLU A 112 -24.48 4.18 19.16
C GLU A 112 -23.94 3.11 20.11
N VAL A 113 -22.92 2.34 19.68
CA VAL A 113 -22.30 1.30 20.50
C VAL A 113 -21.69 1.88 21.77
N ILE A 114 -20.88 2.94 21.66
CA ILE A 114 -20.26 3.60 22.81
C ILE A 114 -21.33 4.22 23.72
N SER A 115 -22.37 4.82 23.14
CA SER A 115 -23.47 5.42 23.88
C SER A 115 -24.20 4.39 24.72
N ASN A 116 -24.65 3.29 24.11
CA ASN A 116 -25.39 2.23 24.80
C ASN A 116 -24.53 1.50 25.83
N ARG A 117 -23.25 1.25 25.52
CA ARG A 117 -22.33 0.66 26.48
C ARG A 117 -22.08 1.58 27.67
N ALA A 118 -21.96 2.89 27.45
CA ALA A 118 -21.82 3.85 28.54
C ALA A 118 -23.11 3.98 29.37
N ILE A 119 -24.29 3.94 28.75
CA ILE A 119 -25.58 3.89 29.45
C ILE A 119 -25.64 2.67 30.37
N GLU A 120 -25.26 1.50 29.87
CA GLU A 120 -25.23 0.27 30.66
C GLU A 120 -24.27 0.37 31.86
N MET A 121 -23.06 0.90 31.65
CA MET A 121 -22.09 1.16 32.73
C MET A 121 -22.62 2.13 33.80
N LEU A 122 -23.59 2.97 33.45
CA LEU A 122 -24.25 3.93 34.33
C LEU A 122 -25.56 3.39 34.93
N GLY A 123 -25.94 2.15 34.62
CA GLY A 123 -27.18 1.52 35.10
C GLY A 123 -28.45 2.01 34.39
N GLY A 124 -28.32 2.64 33.23
CA GLY A 124 -29.45 3.11 32.42
C GLY A 124 -30.01 2.03 31.48
N LYS A 125 -30.99 2.41 30.66
CA LYS A 125 -31.67 1.53 29.72
C LYS A 125 -31.13 1.69 28.30
N LEU A 126 -30.60 0.62 27.70
CA LEU A 126 -30.14 0.65 26.29
C LEU A 126 -31.21 1.22 25.35
N GLY A 127 -30.77 2.03 24.38
CA GLY A 127 -31.61 2.69 23.39
C GLY A 127 -32.32 3.96 23.88
N SER A 128 -32.25 4.29 25.18
CA SER A 128 -32.86 5.50 25.73
C SER A 128 -32.19 6.79 25.26
N LYS A 129 -30.90 6.71 24.89
CA LYS A 129 -30.00 7.86 24.67
C LYS A 129 -29.80 8.74 25.91
N ASP A 130 -30.11 8.20 27.08
CA ASP A 130 -30.02 8.85 28.39
C ASP A 130 -29.33 7.92 29.40
N PRO A 131 -28.31 8.38 30.15
CA PRO A 131 -27.78 9.74 30.20
C PRO A 131 -26.75 10.07 29.10
N VAL A 132 -26.42 9.12 28.22
CA VAL A 132 -25.42 9.33 27.15
C VAL A 132 -26.13 9.35 25.81
N HIS A 133 -26.08 10.49 25.10
CA HIS A 133 -26.66 10.63 23.77
C HIS A 133 -25.58 10.43 22.69
N PRO A 134 -25.84 9.63 21.63
CA PRO A 134 -24.82 9.30 20.63
C PRO A 134 -24.34 10.54 19.85
N ASN A 135 -25.20 11.51 19.57
CA ASN A 135 -24.80 12.76 18.90
C ASN A 135 -24.26 13.80 19.89
N ASP A 136 -25.11 14.26 20.81
CA ASP A 136 -24.83 15.38 21.71
C ASP A 136 -23.68 15.14 22.70
N HIS A 137 -23.39 13.88 23.05
CA HIS A 137 -22.29 13.51 23.95
C HIS A 137 -21.13 12.82 23.21
N VAL A 138 -21.38 11.67 22.57
CA VAL A 138 -20.29 10.88 21.94
C VAL A 138 -19.73 11.56 20.68
N ASN A 139 -20.59 12.22 19.90
CA ASN A 139 -20.21 12.98 18.71
C ASN A 139 -20.07 14.50 18.96
N LYS A 140 -19.99 14.94 20.23
CA LYS A 140 -19.84 16.36 20.58
C LYS A 140 -18.60 16.96 19.90
N CYS A 141 -18.75 18.15 19.31
CA CYS A 141 -17.70 18.91 18.60
C CYS A 141 -17.14 18.24 17.33
N GLN A 142 -17.81 17.20 16.83
CA GLN A 142 -17.38 16.38 15.70
C GLN A 142 -18.42 16.38 14.58
N SER A 143 -17.99 16.04 13.38
CA SER A 143 -18.82 15.74 12.21
C SER A 143 -18.46 14.37 11.66
N SER A 144 -19.41 13.67 11.06
CA SER A 144 -19.06 12.43 10.35
C SER A 144 -18.00 12.65 9.25
N ASN A 145 -17.98 13.85 8.67
CA ASN A 145 -17.06 14.20 7.59
C ASN A 145 -15.62 14.35 8.08
N ASP A 146 -15.38 14.74 9.34
CA ASP A 146 -14.02 14.90 9.90
C ASP A 146 -13.60 13.76 10.85
N THR A 147 -14.53 12.91 11.30
CA THR A 147 -14.21 11.75 12.15
C THR A 147 -13.68 10.57 11.36
N PHE A 148 -14.38 10.16 10.30
CA PHE A 148 -13.96 9.00 9.49
C PHE A 148 -12.57 9.19 8.84
N PRO A 149 -12.24 10.30 8.15
CA PRO A 149 -10.87 10.53 7.66
C PRO A 149 -9.81 10.52 8.77
N THR A 150 -10.15 11.04 9.95
CA THR A 150 -9.24 10.99 11.11
C THR A 150 -8.96 9.55 11.53
N ALA A 151 -9.98 8.70 11.63
CA ALA A 151 -9.80 7.29 11.95
C ALA A 151 -9.06 6.50 10.85
N MET A 152 -9.27 6.84 9.57
CA MET A 152 -8.51 6.24 8.47
C MET A 152 -7.00 6.45 8.66
N HIS A 153 -6.59 7.69 8.95
CA HIS A 153 -5.20 8.04 9.14
C HIS A 153 -4.60 7.37 10.38
N ILE A 154 -5.34 7.33 11.50
CA ILE A 154 -4.92 6.64 12.72
C ILE A 154 -4.73 5.13 12.46
N ALA A 155 -5.71 4.48 11.82
CA ALA A 155 -5.67 3.05 11.54
C ALA A 155 -4.48 2.68 10.65
N VAL A 156 -4.30 3.42 9.55
CA VAL A 156 -3.21 3.16 8.60
C VAL A 156 -1.85 3.42 9.24
N ALA A 157 -1.70 4.49 10.02
CA ALA A 157 -0.43 4.78 10.71
C ALA A 157 -0.07 3.69 11.72
N LEU A 158 -1.05 3.21 12.51
CA LEU A 158 -0.83 2.13 13.46
C LEU A 158 -0.47 0.81 12.77
N GLU A 159 -1.16 0.43 11.69
CA GLU A 159 -0.85 -0.80 10.94
C GLU A 159 0.52 -0.74 10.24
N ILE A 160 0.93 0.43 9.74
CA ILE A 160 2.28 0.61 9.19
C ILE A 160 3.33 0.40 10.28
N HIS A 161 3.18 1.06 11.44
CA HIS A 161 4.16 1.00 12.52
C HIS A 161 4.24 -0.36 13.19
N ASN A 162 3.09 -0.92 13.55
CA ASN A 162 3.03 -2.11 14.40
C ASN A 162 3.19 -3.40 13.60
N ARG A 163 2.94 -3.38 12.29
CA ARG A 163 2.95 -4.59 11.45
C ARG A 163 3.92 -4.49 10.28
N LEU A 164 3.66 -3.58 9.34
CA LEU A 164 4.38 -3.56 8.06
C LEU A 164 5.88 -3.27 8.21
N LEU A 165 6.24 -2.21 8.94
CA LEU A 165 7.65 -1.85 9.10
C LEU A 165 8.43 -2.94 9.85
N CYS A 166 7.78 -3.59 10.82
CA CYS A 166 8.36 -4.73 11.54
C CYS A 166 8.64 -5.90 10.60
N SER A 167 7.66 -6.33 9.79
CA SER A 167 7.82 -7.49 8.91
C SER A 167 8.81 -7.23 7.77
N LEU A 168 8.82 -6.01 7.21
CA LEU A 168 9.81 -5.61 6.21
C LEU A 168 11.22 -5.57 6.80
N GLN A 169 11.37 -5.11 8.04
CA GLN A 169 12.67 -5.14 8.72
C GLN A 169 13.14 -6.58 8.97
N MET A 170 12.23 -7.48 9.36
CA MET A 170 12.56 -8.91 9.51
C MET A 170 13.05 -9.52 8.19
N LEU A 171 12.37 -9.23 7.08
CA LEU A 171 12.80 -9.70 5.75
C LEU A 171 14.14 -9.11 5.34
N HIS A 172 14.34 -7.80 5.56
CA HIS A 172 15.61 -7.12 5.29
C HIS A 172 16.76 -7.83 6.02
N ASP A 173 16.63 -8.04 7.33
CA ASP A 173 17.69 -8.61 8.16
C ASP A 173 17.99 -10.07 7.79
N ALA A 174 16.98 -10.84 7.41
CA ALA A 174 17.16 -12.21 6.95
C ALA A 174 17.87 -12.28 5.58
N LEU A 175 17.51 -11.39 4.64
CA LEU A 175 18.20 -11.28 3.35
C LEU A 175 19.64 -10.80 3.53
N ASP A 176 19.90 -9.85 4.43
CA ASP A 176 21.26 -9.34 4.71
C ASP A 176 22.14 -10.43 5.32
N LYS A 177 21.59 -11.20 6.26
CA LYS A 177 22.28 -12.38 6.80
C LYS A 177 22.64 -13.38 5.70
N LYS A 178 21.72 -13.69 4.78
CA LYS A 178 21.99 -14.58 3.63
C LYS A 178 23.00 -13.99 2.66
N SER A 179 22.93 -12.68 2.41
CA SER A 179 23.90 -11.95 1.61
C SER A 179 25.32 -12.11 2.16
N GLN A 180 25.50 -12.01 3.47
CA GLN A 180 26.79 -12.18 4.15
C GLN A 180 27.25 -13.65 4.14
N GLU A 181 26.34 -14.60 4.38
CA GLU A 181 26.61 -16.04 4.30
C GLU A 181 27.11 -16.44 2.90
N PHE A 182 26.56 -15.83 1.86
CA PHE A 182 26.84 -16.17 0.46
C PHE A 182 27.89 -15.27 -0.21
N GLN A 183 28.56 -14.42 0.55
CA GLN A 183 29.45 -13.38 0.01
C GLN A 183 30.59 -13.91 -0.86
N ASN A 184 31.05 -15.15 -0.62
CA ASN A 184 32.18 -15.77 -1.32
C ASN A 184 31.76 -16.79 -2.38
N ILE A 185 30.45 -17.02 -2.57
CA ILE A 185 29.95 -18.04 -3.51
C ILE A 185 29.83 -17.39 -4.88
N ILE A 186 30.80 -17.64 -5.76
CA ILE A 186 30.82 -17.10 -7.12
C ILE A 186 29.84 -17.89 -7.99
N LYS A 187 28.96 -17.19 -8.70
CA LYS A 187 27.99 -17.74 -9.64
C LYS A 187 28.05 -17.00 -10.97
N ILE A 188 27.39 -17.57 -11.99
CA ILE A 188 27.24 -16.89 -13.28
C ILE A 188 26.12 -15.85 -13.20
N GLY A 189 26.40 -14.63 -13.67
CA GLY A 189 25.38 -13.61 -13.84
C GLY A 189 24.42 -13.96 -14.95
N ARG A 190 23.21 -13.40 -14.92
CA ARG A 190 22.25 -13.53 -16.02
C ARG A 190 21.64 -12.18 -16.38
N THR A 191 21.83 -11.78 -17.64
CA THR A 191 21.18 -10.60 -18.23
C THR A 191 20.42 -11.05 -19.45
N HIS A 192 19.17 -10.59 -19.62
CA HIS A 192 18.27 -11.12 -20.66
C HIS A 192 18.08 -12.65 -20.61
N THR A 193 18.19 -13.22 -19.39
CA THR A 193 18.19 -14.67 -19.12
C THR A 193 19.30 -15.48 -19.81
N GLN A 194 20.29 -14.82 -20.40
CA GLN A 194 21.50 -15.44 -20.95
C GLN A 194 22.63 -15.38 -19.93
N ASP A 195 23.59 -16.30 -20.03
CA ASP A 195 24.81 -16.27 -19.25
C ASP A 195 25.54 -14.92 -19.46
N ALA A 196 26.04 -14.35 -18.36
CA ALA A 196 26.81 -13.11 -18.32
C ALA A 196 28.11 -13.31 -17.51
N THR A 197 28.80 -12.22 -17.16
CA THR A 197 30.00 -12.32 -16.31
C THR A 197 29.67 -12.77 -14.87
N PRO A 198 30.66 -13.30 -14.13
CA PRO A 198 30.44 -13.72 -12.75
C PRO A 198 30.05 -12.58 -11.79
N LEU A 199 29.33 -12.95 -10.74
CA LEU A 199 29.15 -12.17 -9.51
C LEU A 199 29.02 -13.15 -8.33
N THR A 200 29.10 -12.68 -7.09
CA THR A 200 28.81 -13.55 -5.95
C THR A 200 27.30 -13.62 -5.68
N LEU A 201 26.86 -14.75 -5.13
CA LEU A 201 25.48 -14.91 -4.67
C LEU A 201 25.16 -13.90 -3.56
N GLY A 202 26.16 -13.53 -2.74
CA GLY A 202 26.04 -12.41 -1.81
C GLY A 202 25.82 -11.06 -2.50
N GLN A 203 26.56 -10.75 -3.58
CA GLN A 203 26.31 -9.53 -4.38
C GLN A 203 24.87 -9.51 -4.93
N GLU A 204 24.36 -10.64 -5.44
CA GLU A 204 22.97 -10.76 -5.91
C GLU A 204 21.97 -10.49 -4.79
N PHE A 205 22.15 -11.11 -3.61
CA PHE A 205 21.27 -10.90 -2.44
C PHE A 205 21.36 -9.48 -1.88
N SER A 206 22.52 -8.82 -1.96
CA SER A 206 22.67 -7.41 -1.55
C SER A 206 21.78 -6.45 -2.35
N GLY A 207 21.46 -6.80 -3.60
CA GLY A 207 20.46 -6.10 -4.41
C GLY A 207 19.07 -6.19 -3.79
N TYR A 208 18.67 -7.38 -3.34
CA TYR A 208 17.39 -7.60 -2.66
C TYR A 208 17.31 -6.84 -1.34
N VAL A 209 18.38 -6.89 -0.53
CA VAL A 209 18.51 -6.14 0.73
C VAL A 209 18.27 -4.65 0.49
N THR A 210 18.94 -4.09 -0.52
CA THR A 210 18.81 -2.68 -0.89
C THR A 210 17.39 -2.33 -1.33
N GLN A 211 16.73 -3.19 -2.11
CA GLN A 211 15.35 -2.97 -2.52
C GLN A 211 14.38 -2.91 -1.32
N ILE A 212 14.54 -3.80 -0.32
CA ILE A 212 13.70 -3.78 0.89
C ILE A 212 14.02 -2.56 1.76
N LYS A 213 15.31 -2.21 1.93
CA LYS A 213 15.73 -0.99 2.65
C LYS A 213 15.05 0.26 2.06
N TYR A 214 15.14 0.44 0.75
CA TYR A 214 14.46 1.57 0.08
C TYR A 214 12.94 1.47 0.13
N GLY A 215 12.38 0.27 0.19
CA GLY A 215 10.95 0.07 0.44
C GLY A 215 10.53 0.62 1.81
N ILE A 216 11.28 0.30 2.86
CA ILE A 216 11.06 0.80 4.23
C ILE A 216 11.18 2.32 4.29
N GLU A 217 12.22 2.89 3.66
CA GLU A 217 12.44 4.34 3.60
C GLU A 217 11.27 5.05 2.91
N ARG A 218 10.84 4.57 1.72
CA ARG A 218 9.69 5.14 1.00
C ARG A 218 8.40 5.12 1.82
N VAL A 219 8.11 4.03 2.53
CA VAL A 219 6.93 3.96 3.41
C VAL A 219 7.05 4.98 4.55
N LYS A 220 8.21 5.07 5.19
CA LYS A 220 8.46 6.05 6.26
C LYS A 220 8.31 7.49 5.78
N ASP A 221 8.73 7.79 4.56
CA ASP A 221 8.66 9.13 3.99
C ASP A 221 7.22 9.63 3.84
N THR A 222 6.22 8.73 3.72
CA THR A 222 4.79 9.08 3.64
C THR A 222 4.17 9.47 4.99
N LEU A 223 4.76 9.02 6.10
CA LEU A 223 4.20 9.18 7.45
C LEU A 223 3.92 10.64 7.86
N PRO A 224 4.76 11.64 7.55
CA PRO A 224 4.52 13.03 7.97
C PRO A 224 3.17 13.61 7.49
N ARG A 225 2.68 13.20 6.31
CA ARG A 225 1.38 13.62 5.77
C ARG A 225 0.25 12.76 6.34
N LEU A 226 0.49 11.47 6.52
CA LEU A 226 -0.46 10.57 7.19
C LEU A 226 -0.77 11.00 8.63
N TYR A 227 0.19 11.59 9.34
CA TYR A 227 -0.01 12.10 10.71
C TYR A 227 -0.91 13.34 10.80
N GLN A 228 -1.30 13.95 9.67
CA GLN A 228 -2.14 15.13 9.65
C GLN A 228 -3.61 14.72 9.71
N LEU A 229 -4.31 15.10 10.79
CA LEU A 229 -5.69 14.66 11.06
C LEU A 229 -6.71 15.74 10.68
N ALA A 230 -7.83 15.29 10.10
CA ALA A 230 -8.93 16.13 9.65
C ALA A 230 -9.81 16.67 10.80
N ILE A 231 -9.74 16.06 11.99
CA ILE A 231 -10.57 16.40 13.15
C ILE A 231 -10.57 17.90 13.45
N GLY A 232 -11.78 18.46 13.67
CA GLY A 232 -12.01 19.89 13.84
C GLY A 232 -12.35 20.62 12.54
N GLY A 233 -12.26 19.96 11.37
CA GLY A 233 -12.78 20.51 10.10
C GLY A 233 -14.32 20.53 10.01
N THR A 234 -14.98 19.75 10.85
CA THR A 234 -16.44 19.57 10.91
C THR A 234 -17.08 19.22 9.56
N ALA A 235 -18.09 19.98 9.10
CA ALA A 235 -18.89 19.59 7.94
C ALA A 235 -18.13 19.76 6.62
N VAL A 236 -17.44 20.88 6.46
CA VAL A 236 -16.88 21.34 5.17
C VAL A 236 -15.46 21.93 5.28
N GLY A 237 -14.84 21.85 6.46
CA GLY A 237 -13.46 22.31 6.69
C GLY A 237 -13.36 23.61 7.51
N THR A 238 -14.47 24.31 7.74
CA THR A 238 -14.47 25.61 8.42
C THR A 238 -14.36 25.54 9.94
N GLY A 239 -14.65 24.38 10.54
CA GLY A 239 -14.77 24.26 11.99
C GLY A 239 -16.07 24.82 12.57
N LEU A 240 -17.11 25.05 11.76
CA LEU A 240 -18.42 25.45 12.27
C LEU A 240 -18.93 24.42 13.29
N ASN A 241 -19.48 24.90 14.41
CA ASN A 241 -19.99 24.10 15.53
C ASN A 241 -18.94 23.25 16.28
N THR A 242 -17.66 23.64 16.22
CA THR A 242 -16.62 23.19 17.16
C THR A 242 -16.01 24.37 17.92
N TYR A 243 -15.06 24.11 18.81
CA TYR A 243 -14.39 25.15 19.61
C TYR A 243 -12.96 25.39 19.12
N VAL A 244 -12.50 26.64 19.21
CA VAL A 244 -11.09 26.99 19.02
C VAL A 244 -10.24 26.18 20.01
N GLY A 245 -9.20 25.51 19.51
CA GLY A 245 -8.35 24.61 20.28
C GLY A 245 -8.83 23.16 20.35
N PHE A 246 -10.06 22.83 19.94
CA PHE A 246 -10.54 21.45 19.93
C PHE A 246 -9.71 20.56 19.00
N ALA A 247 -9.40 21.05 17.79
CA ALA A 247 -8.65 20.30 16.78
C ALA A 247 -7.23 19.94 17.27
N GLU A 248 -6.53 20.92 17.83
CA GLU A 248 -5.18 20.77 18.37
C GLU A 248 -5.16 19.86 19.59
N ASN A 249 -6.05 20.10 20.57
CA ASN A 249 -6.12 19.32 21.81
C ASN A 249 -6.54 17.87 21.53
N CYS A 250 -7.52 17.65 20.64
CA CYS A 250 -7.95 16.31 20.28
C CYS A 250 -6.84 15.54 19.57
N THR A 251 -6.13 16.19 18.64
CA THR A 251 -5.01 15.56 17.95
C THR A 251 -3.85 15.27 18.90
N GLN A 252 -3.49 16.21 19.77
CA GLN A 252 -2.47 15.97 20.80
C GLN A 252 -2.85 14.78 21.67
N ARG A 253 -4.12 14.68 22.07
CA ARG A 253 -4.58 13.57 22.89
C ARG A 253 -4.51 12.23 22.16
N ILE A 254 -4.82 12.21 20.85
CA ILE A 254 -4.63 11.02 20.00
C ILE A 254 -3.14 10.63 19.95
N SER A 255 -2.23 11.60 19.82
CA SER A 255 -0.78 11.34 19.88
C SER A 255 -0.35 10.72 21.20
N GLU A 256 -0.85 11.21 22.33
CA GLU A 256 -0.56 10.65 23.66
C GLU A 256 -1.09 9.21 23.81
N LEU A 257 -2.29 8.93 23.29
CA LEU A 257 -2.90 7.60 23.38
C LEU A 257 -2.21 6.56 22.50
N THR A 258 -1.63 6.99 21.38
CA THR A 258 -1.03 6.09 20.37
C THR A 258 0.49 6.03 20.43
N GLY A 259 1.14 7.02 21.03
CA GLY A 259 2.60 7.19 20.99
C GLY A 259 3.12 7.67 19.62
N LEU A 260 2.24 8.04 18.68
CA LEU A 260 2.61 8.52 17.34
C LEU A 260 2.43 10.04 17.22
N PRO A 261 3.24 10.74 16.40
CA PRO A 261 3.29 12.21 16.38
C PRO A 261 2.20 12.84 15.51
N PHE A 262 0.92 12.51 15.76
CA PHE A 262 -0.20 13.12 15.05
C PHE A 262 -0.25 14.65 15.26
N LYS A 263 -0.69 15.35 14.22
CA LYS A 263 -0.83 16.82 14.17
C LYS A 263 -2.16 17.19 13.52
N SER A 264 -2.73 18.32 13.92
CA SER A 264 -3.91 18.83 13.23
C SER A 264 -3.52 19.21 11.79
N ALA A 265 -4.31 18.81 10.80
CA ALA A 265 -4.01 19.15 9.41
C ALA A 265 -4.02 20.68 9.22
N PRO A 266 -3.00 21.27 8.58
CA PRO A 266 -2.90 22.72 8.42
C PRO A 266 -4.01 23.29 7.54
N ASN A 267 -4.53 22.49 6.60
CA ASN A 267 -5.67 22.84 5.77
C ASN A 267 -6.76 21.76 5.90
N LYS A 268 -7.91 22.13 6.49
CA LYS A 268 -9.02 21.20 6.70
C LYS A 268 -9.87 20.97 5.45
N PHE A 269 -9.82 21.86 4.47
CA PHE A 269 -10.53 21.68 3.21
C PHE A 269 -9.88 20.55 2.41
N GLU A 270 -8.56 20.57 2.28
CA GLU A 270 -7.78 19.48 1.65
C GLU A 270 -8.03 18.14 2.37
N ALA A 271 -7.88 18.11 3.70
CA ALA A 271 -8.06 16.88 4.49
C ALA A 271 -9.47 16.25 4.41
N LEU A 272 -10.48 16.97 3.91
CA LEU A 272 -11.84 16.48 3.70
C LEU A 272 -12.14 16.17 2.22
N ALA A 273 -11.71 17.07 1.34
CA ALA A 273 -11.98 17.05 -0.10
C ALA A 273 -11.10 16.06 -0.87
N SER A 274 -9.94 15.69 -0.35
CA SER A 274 -8.98 14.75 -0.93
C SER A 274 -8.50 13.71 0.08
N HIS A 275 -7.78 12.70 -0.42
CA HIS A 275 -7.14 11.65 0.37
C HIS A 275 -5.74 11.34 -0.19
N ASP A 276 -5.03 12.38 -0.58
CA ASP A 276 -3.77 12.27 -1.33
C ASP A 276 -2.68 11.59 -0.51
N ALA A 277 -2.65 11.82 0.81
CA ALA A 277 -1.76 11.10 1.73
C ALA A 277 -1.97 9.57 1.67
N LEU A 278 -3.20 9.10 1.48
CA LEU A 278 -3.48 7.66 1.38
C LEU A 278 -3.18 7.11 -0.02
N VAL A 279 -3.35 7.91 -1.07
CA VAL A 279 -2.88 7.57 -2.42
C VAL A 279 -1.35 7.44 -2.45
N GLU A 280 -0.65 8.36 -1.78
CA GLU A 280 0.80 8.34 -1.63
C GLU A 280 1.29 7.11 -0.85
N VAL A 281 0.69 6.82 0.31
CA VAL A 281 0.95 5.57 1.05
C VAL A 281 0.76 4.37 0.14
N SER A 282 -0.35 4.31 -0.59
CA SER A 282 -0.64 3.23 -1.52
C SER A 282 0.41 3.11 -2.64
N GLY A 283 0.94 4.22 -3.15
CA GLY A 283 2.03 4.24 -4.13
C GLY A 283 3.35 3.69 -3.58
N ALA A 284 3.68 3.99 -2.32
CA ALA A 284 4.83 3.40 -1.64
C ALA A 284 4.66 1.88 -1.48
N LEU A 285 3.47 1.41 -1.06
CA LEU A 285 3.14 -0.02 -0.96
C LEU A 285 3.22 -0.72 -2.33
N ASN A 286 2.76 -0.06 -3.40
CA ASN A 286 2.87 -0.58 -4.76
C ASN A 286 4.34 -0.76 -5.17
N THR A 287 5.22 0.20 -4.84
CA THR A 287 6.66 0.09 -5.11
C THR A 287 7.32 -1.06 -4.33
N VAL A 288 6.90 -1.27 -3.08
CA VAL A 288 7.32 -2.42 -2.27
C VAL A 288 6.86 -3.73 -2.92
N ALA A 289 5.60 -3.82 -3.37
CA ALA A 289 5.07 -5.00 -4.07
C ALA A 289 5.84 -5.31 -5.37
N VAL A 290 6.20 -4.30 -6.17
CA VAL A 290 7.05 -4.47 -7.37
C VAL A 290 8.41 -5.07 -7.01
N SER A 291 9.03 -4.57 -5.93
CA SER A 291 10.32 -5.07 -5.46
C SER A 291 10.23 -6.53 -4.98
N LEU A 292 9.22 -6.84 -4.16
CA LEU A 292 8.97 -8.19 -3.66
C LEU A 292 8.67 -9.18 -4.79
N MET A 293 7.91 -8.78 -5.81
CA MET A 293 7.66 -9.60 -7.00
C MET A 293 8.96 -10.02 -7.69
N LYS A 294 9.91 -9.09 -7.85
CA LYS A 294 11.22 -9.37 -8.45
C LYS A 294 12.05 -10.32 -7.57
N ILE A 295 12.18 -10.03 -6.28
CA ILE A 295 12.95 -10.87 -5.33
C ILE A 295 12.39 -12.29 -5.30
N ALA A 296 11.07 -12.42 -5.20
CA ALA A 296 10.41 -13.71 -5.12
C ALA A 296 10.61 -14.51 -6.41
N ASN A 297 10.40 -13.89 -7.59
CA ASN A 297 10.60 -14.59 -8.87
C ASN A 297 12.04 -15.06 -9.09
N ASP A 298 13.05 -14.26 -8.72
CA ASP A 298 14.44 -14.73 -8.81
C ASP A 298 14.67 -15.96 -7.94
N ILE A 299 14.21 -15.94 -6.69
CA ILE A 299 14.34 -17.09 -5.77
C ILE A 299 13.61 -18.33 -6.33
N ARG A 300 12.45 -18.17 -6.98
CA ARG A 300 11.76 -19.26 -7.69
C ARG A 300 12.59 -19.84 -8.83
N PHE A 301 13.17 -18.98 -9.68
CA PHE A 301 13.95 -19.44 -10.83
C PHE A 301 15.28 -20.06 -10.40
N LEU A 302 15.98 -19.46 -9.44
CA LEU A 302 17.21 -20.01 -8.87
C LEU A 302 16.97 -21.34 -8.14
N GLY A 303 15.79 -21.52 -7.54
CA GLY A 303 15.34 -22.78 -6.92
C GLY A 303 14.68 -23.78 -7.88
N SER A 304 14.59 -23.50 -9.18
CA SER A 304 13.93 -24.39 -10.14
C SER A 304 14.74 -25.68 -10.36
N GLY A 305 14.09 -26.83 -10.36
CA GLY A 305 14.78 -28.12 -10.42
C GLY A 305 13.86 -29.33 -10.12
N PRO A 306 14.41 -30.48 -9.72
CA PRO A 306 15.80 -30.67 -9.28
C PRO A 306 16.82 -30.90 -10.41
N ARG A 307 16.38 -31.21 -11.64
CA ARG A 307 17.29 -31.60 -12.75
C ARG A 307 17.15 -30.82 -14.06
N SER A 308 16.05 -30.09 -14.24
CA SER A 308 15.71 -29.42 -15.52
C SER A 308 15.45 -27.91 -15.34
N GLY A 309 16.12 -27.30 -14.36
CA GLY A 309 16.05 -25.87 -14.07
C GLY A 309 17.45 -25.31 -13.80
N LEU A 310 17.53 -24.16 -13.11
CA LEU A 310 18.82 -23.58 -12.70
C LEU A 310 19.40 -24.32 -11.49
N GLY A 311 18.59 -24.63 -10.48
CA GLY A 311 19.01 -25.42 -9.32
C GLY A 311 20.18 -24.84 -8.52
N GLU A 312 20.35 -23.51 -8.53
CA GLU A 312 21.40 -22.79 -7.78
C GLU A 312 21.05 -22.66 -6.30
N LEU A 313 19.76 -22.64 -5.95
CA LEU A 313 19.28 -22.59 -4.58
C LEU A 313 18.51 -23.86 -4.21
N LYS A 314 18.69 -24.31 -2.97
CA LYS A 314 17.85 -25.31 -2.32
C LYS A 314 16.91 -24.58 -1.36
N LEU A 315 15.62 -24.61 -1.64
CA LEU A 315 14.59 -23.97 -0.82
C LEU A 315 14.06 -24.95 0.25
N PRO A 316 13.62 -24.46 1.42
CA PRO A 316 13.03 -25.33 2.45
C PRO A 316 11.79 -26.08 1.97
N GLU A 317 11.68 -27.34 2.37
CA GLU A 317 10.52 -28.20 2.12
C GLU A 317 9.49 -28.03 3.23
N ASN A 318 8.48 -27.17 3.02
CA ASN A 318 7.44 -26.92 4.03
C ASN A 318 6.23 -27.86 3.88
N GLU A 319 5.92 -28.26 2.64
CA GLU A 319 4.81 -29.13 2.31
C GLU A 319 5.27 -30.23 1.31
N PRO A 320 4.72 -31.44 1.37
CA PRO A 320 4.96 -32.45 0.34
C PRO A 320 4.53 -31.92 -1.04
N GLY A 321 5.49 -31.67 -1.94
CA GLY A 321 5.23 -31.02 -3.23
C GLY A 321 4.37 -31.84 -4.20
N SER A 322 4.34 -33.16 -4.03
CA SER A 322 3.40 -34.11 -4.64
C SER A 322 3.60 -35.49 -4.01
N SER A 323 2.51 -36.24 -3.78
CA SER A 323 2.58 -37.60 -3.20
C SER A 323 3.27 -38.63 -4.09
N ILE A 324 3.48 -38.34 -5.39
CA ILE A 324 4.03 -39.28 -6.38
C ILE A 324 5.47 -38.95 -6.83
N MET A 325 6.02 -37.78 -6.49
CA MET A 325 7.31 -37.29 -7.03
C MET A 325 8.31 -36.96 -5.91
N PRO A 326 9.13 -37.94 -5.46
CA PRO A 326 10.15 -37.68 -4.44
C PRO A 326 11.21 -36.68 -4.95
N GLY A 327 11.63 -35.75 -4.08
CA GLY A 327 12.63 -34.72 -4.38
C GLY A 327 12.12 -33.50 -5.15
N LYS A 328 10.82 -33.40 -5.44
CA LYS A 328 10.19 -32.21 -6.01
C LYS A 328 9.72 -31.27 -4.90
N VAL A 329 10.26 -30.05 -4.88
CA VAL A 329 9.90 -28.98 -3.93
C VAL A 329 9.29 -27.82 -4.70
N ASN A 330 8.01 -27.53 -4.46
CA ASN A 330 7.37 -26.35 -5.05
C ASN A 330 7.72 -25.11 -4.19
N PRO A 331 8.03 -23.95 -4.79
CA PRO A 331 8.33 -22.72 -4.06
C PRO A 331 7.03 -22.02 -3.59
N THR A 332 6.22 -22.69 -2.76
CA THR A 332 4.86 -22.26 -2.35
C THR A 332 4.83 -20.88 -1.67
N GLN A 333 5.82 -20.57 -0.83
CA GLN A 333 5.95 -19.25 -0.20
C GLN A 333 6.22 -18.13 -1.22
N VAL A 334 6.97 -18.44 -2.29
CA VAL A 334 7.18 -17.51 -3.40
C VAL A 334 5.89 -17.32 -4.19
N GLU A 335 5.14 -18.38 -4.45
CA GLU A 335 3.84 -18.31 -5.13
C GLU A 335 2.88 -17.37 -4.39
N ALA A 336 2.71 -17.57 -3.07
CA ALA A 336 1.90 -16.71 -2.21
C ALA A 336 2.34 -15.23 -2.27
N LEU A 337 3.65 -14.96 -2.14
CA LEU A 337 4.19 -13.60 -2.20
C LEU A 337 3.93 -12.92 -3.55
N THR A 338 4.06 -13.65 -4.66
CA THR A 338 3.79 -13.08 -5.99
C THR A 338 2.30 -12.80 -6.22
N MET A 339 1.39 -13.65 -5.74
CA MET A 339 -0.06 -13.38 -5.80
C MET A 339 -0.43 -12.14 -4.98
N VAL A 340 0.13 -12.01 -3.77
CA VAL A 340 -0.07 -10.83 -2.91
C VAL A 340 0.46 -9.57 -3.56
N ALA A 341 1.66 -9.60 -4.16
CA ALA A 341 2.19 -8.46 -4.88
C ALA A 341 1.26 -8.00 -6.01
N ALA A 342 0.69 -8.93 -6.79
CA ALA A 342 -0.30 -8.60 -7.82
C ALA A 342 -1.59 -8.00 -7.22
N GLN A 343 -2.08 -8.54 -6.10
CA GLN A 343 -3.27 -8.00 -5.42
C GLN A 343 -3.03 -6.56 -4.92
N VAL A 344 -1.86 -6.26 -4.37
CA VAL A 344 -1.49 -4.92 -3.90
C VAL A 344 -1.44 -3.92 -5.07
N MET A 345 -0.91 -4.33 -6.22
CA MET A 345 -0.93 -3.50 -7.43
C MET A 345 -2.36 -3.20 -7.88
N GLY A 346 -3.27 -4.18 -7.84
CA GLY A 346 -4.69 -3.99 -8.14
C GLY A 346 -5.39 -3.06 -7.14
N ASN A 347 -5.14 -3.25 -5.84
CA ASN A 347 -5.66 -2.38 -4.78
C ASN A 347 -5.20 -0.93 -4.97
N HIS A 348 -3.95 -0.71 -5.40
CA HIS A 348 -3.43 0.63 -5.66
C HIS A 348 -4.19 1.36 -6.77
N VAL A 349 -4.60 0.66 -7.83
CA VAL A 349 -5.45 1.24 -8.87
C VAL A 349 -6.81 1.66 -8.30
N ALA A 350 -7.44 0.81 -7.48
CA ALA A 350 -8.71 1.15 -6.83
C ALA A 350 -8.59 2.39 -5.92
N VAL A 351 -7.49 2.50 -5.17
CA VAL A 351 -7.17 3.68 -4.34
C VAL A 351 -6.98 4.91 -5.20
N THR A 352 -6.25 4.80 -6.33
CA THR A 352 -6.02 5.92 -7.26
C THR A 352 -7.34 6.43 -7.83
N VAL A 353 -8.22 5.53 -8.29
CA VAL A 353 -9.55 5.90 -8.78
C VAL A 353 -10.37 6.57 -7.68
N GLY A 354 -10.42 6.00 -6.47
CA GLY A 354 -11.13 6.59 -5.34
C GLY A 354 -10.60 7.98 -4.96
N GLY A 355 -9.27 8.15 -4.92
CA GLY A 355 -8.62 9.43 -4.62
C GLY A 355 -8.93 10.51 -5.66
N SER A 356 -8.97 10.14 -6.95
CA SER A 356 -9.23 11.09 -8.05
C SER A 356 -10.67 11.62 -8.12
N ASN A 357 -11.64 10.99 -7.45
CA ASN A 357 -13.06 11.31 -7.55
C ASN A 357 -13.60 12.09 -6.33
N GLY A 358 -12.80 13.04 -5.83
CA GLY A 358 -13.28 14.05 -4.87
C GLY A 358 -14.19 15.06 -5.54
N HIS A 359 -15.23 15.52 -4.84
CA HIS A 359 -16.16 16.54 -5.35
C HIS A 359 -16.33 17.66 -4.32
N PHE A 360 -15.95 18.88 -4.71
CA PHE A 360 -16.06 20.07 -3.88
C PHE A 360 -15.43 19.85 -2.49
N GLU A 361 -16.17 20.03 -1.39
CA GLU A 361 -15.64 19.97 -0.03
C GLU A 361 -15.45 18.55 0.54
N LEU A 362 -15.82 17.47 -0.18
CA LEU A 362 -15.75 16.11 0.37
C LEU A 362 -15.46 15.02 -0.67
N ASN A 363 -14.39 14.25 -0.49
CA ASN A 363 -14.23 12.97 -1.17
C ASN A 363 -15.09 11.90 -0.49
N VAL A 364 -15.98 11.26 -1.25
CA VAL A 364 -16.94 10.24 -0.79
C VAL A 364 -16.57 8.82 -1.26
N PHE A 365 -15.29 8.53 -1.44
CA PHE A 365 -14.75 7.18 -1.67
C PHE A 365 -13.98 6.65 -0.46
N LYS A 366 -14.20 7.24 0.73
CA LYS A 366 -13.36 7.04 1.92
C LYS A 366 -13.28 5.55 2.34
N PRO A 367 -14.40 4.79 2.47
CA PRO A 367 -14.36 3.36 2.80
C PRO A 367 -13.58 2.50 1.80
N LEU A 368 -13.75 2.74 0.48
CA LEU A 368 -13.01 2.03 -0.57
C LEU A 368 -11.50 2.26 -0.44
N ILE A 369 -11.09 3.52 -0.29
CA ILE A 369 -9.69 3.91 -0.21
C ILE A 369 -9.03 3.19 0.98
N VAL A 370 -9.60 3.35 2.18
CA VAL A 370 -8.94 2.84 3.39
C VAL A 370 -8.95 1.32 3.48
N SER A 371 -10.00 0.66 3.02
CA SER A 371 -10.07 -0.80 3.03
C SER A 371 -8.99 -1.43 2.15
N ASN A 372 -8.73 -0.85 0.97
CA ASN A 372 -7.67 -1.30 0.06
C ASN A 372 -6.26 -1.02 0.61
N VAL A 373 -6.05 0.13 1.26
CA VAL A 373 -4.76 0.45 1.91
C VAL A 373 -4.49 -0.51 3.06
N LEU A 374 -5.45 -0.69 3.98
CA LEU A 374 -5.31 -1.61 5.12
C LEU A 374 -5.13 -3.07 4.69
N ARG A 375 -5.89 -3.52 3.68
CA ARG A 375 -5.74 -4.87 3.09
C ARG A 375 -4.33 -5.06 2.52
N SER A 376 -3.80 -4.06 1.81
CA SER A 376 -2.46 -4.12 1.23
C SER A 376 -1.37 -4.18 2.31
N ILE A 377 -1.49 -3.35 3.35
CA ILE A 377 -0.58 -3.39 4.52
C ILE A 377 -0.59 -4.77 5.15
N ARG A 378 -1.77 -5.31 5.44
CA ARG A 378 -1.91 -6.61 6.09
C ARG A 378 -1.31 -7.74 5.24
N LEU A 379 -1.66 -7.81 3.96
CA LEU A 379 -1.17 -8.86 3.05
C LEU A 379 0.35 -8.80 2.89
N LEU A 380 0.91 -7.60 2.68
CA LEU A 380 2.36 -7.43 2.58
C LEU A 380 3.05 -7.86 3.88
N ALA A 381 2.50 -7.45 5.02
CA ALA A 381 3.16 -7.72 6.28
C ALA A 381 3.17 -9.22 6.62
N ASP A 382 2.01 -9.87 6.58
CA ASP A 382 1.88 -11.30 6.87
C ASP A 382 2.70 -12.15 5.88
N THR A 383 2.69 -11.78 4.58
CA THR A 383 3.39 -12.58 3.57
C THR A 383 4.90 -12.37 3.61
N THR A 384 5.38 -11.16 3.95
CA THR A 384 6.82 -10.93 4.15
C THR A 384 7.34 -11.65 5.39
N GLU A 385 6.57 -11.72 6.48
CA GLU A 385 6.89 -12.52 7.65
C GLU A 385 6.92 -14.03 7.33
N SER A 386 5.89 -14.55 6.65
CA SER A 386 5.83 -15.96 6.23
C SER A 386 6.97 -16.31 5.27
N PHE A 387 7.19 -15.49 4.24
CA PHE A 387 8.28 -15.69 3.27
C PHE A 387 9.65 -15.67 3.96
N THR A 388 9.85 -14.78 4.93
CA THR A 388 11.08 -14.72 5.71
C THR A 388 11.32 -16.01 6.48
N THR A 389 10.34 -16.42 7.29
CA THR A 389 10.49 -17.52 8.26
C THR A 389 10.40 -18.91 7.63
N LYS A 390 9.66 -19.06 6.53
CA LYS A 390 9.41 -20.34 5.85
C LYS A 390 10.22 -20.52 4.57
N CYS A 391 10.88 -19.48 4.07
CA CYS A 391 11.71 -19.59 2.87
C CYS A 391 13.11 -19.00 3.10
N VAL A 392 13.23 -17.67 3.21
CA VAL A 392 14.53 -16.97 3.16
C VAL A 392 15.53 -17.49 4.19
N THR A 393 15.13 -17.66 5.45
CA THR A 393 16.05 -18.10 6.51
C THR A 393 16.64 -19.49 6.27
N GLY A 394 15.94 -20.35 5.54
CA GLY A 394 16.35 -21.73 5.25
C GLY A 394 16.93 -21.93 3.84
N ILE A 395 17.12 -20.88 3.05
CA ILE A 395 17.77 -20.98 1.74
C ILE A 395 19.20 -21.51 1.92
N LEU A 396 19.57 -22.53 1.13
CA LEU A 396 20.94 -23.03 1.02
C LEU A 396 21.42 -22.92 -0.44
N PRO A 397 22.70 -22.64 -0.68
CA PRO A 397 23.29 -22.69 -2.02
C PRO A 397 23.49 -24.15 -2.45
N ASN A 398 23.34 -24.41 -3.74
CA ASN A 398 23.77 -25.68 -4.34
C ASN A 398 25.15 -25.49 -4.97
N GLU A 399 26.18 -25.46 -4.13
CA GLU A 399 27.55 -25.09 -4.53
C GLU A 399 28.08 -25.92 -5.70
N ASP A 400 27.78 -27.23 -5.75
CA ASP A 400 28.20 -28.10 -6.86
C ASP A 400 27.60 -27.65 -8.21
N THR A 401 26.30 -27.36 -8.23
CA THR A 401 25.62 -26.85 -9.44
C THR A 401 26.11 -25.46 -9.82
N ILE A 402 26.32 -24.59 -8.83
CA ILE A 402 26.83 -23.23 -9.06
C ILE A 402 28.24 -23.29 -9.65
N ALA A 403 29.15 -24.08 -9.06
CA ALA A 403 30.52 -24.24 -9.53
C ALA A 403 30.55 -24.82 -10.95
N LYS A 404 29.68 -25.80 -11.23
CA LYS A 404 29.50 -26.34 -12.58
C LYS A 404 29.09 -25.24 -13.57
N HIS A 405 28.10 -24.42 -13.25
CA HIS A 405 27.66 -23.33 -14.12
C HIS A 405 28.78 -22.32 -14.41
N VAL A 406 29.60 -21.99 -13.40
CA VAL A 406 30.75 -21.09 -13.59
C VAL A 406 31.79 -21.71 -14.52
N ASN A 407 32.14 -22.99 -14.32
CA ASN A 407 33.15 -23.67 -15.10
C ASN A 407 32.71 -23.94 -16.56
N ASP A 408 31.43 -24.25 -16.76
CA ASP A 408 30.86 -24.54 -18.09
C ASP A 408 30.54 -23.27 -18.90
N SER A 409 30.52 -22.09 -18.26
CA SER A 409 30.11 -20.86 -18.94
C SER A 409 31.15 -20.32 -19.91
N LEU A 410 30.69 -19.88 -21.07
CA LEU A 410 31.51 -19.25 -22.10
C LEU A 410 31.85 -17.78 -21.79
N MET A 411 31.28 -17.18 -20.75
CA MET A 411 31.44 -15.75 -20.46
C MET A 411 32.73 -15.42 -19.71
N LEU A 412 33.40 -16.42 -19.12
CA LEU A 412 34.71 -16.27 -18.48
C LEU A 412 35.79 -15.89 -19.50
N VAL A 413 35.53 -16.11 -20.80
CA VAL A 413 36.41 -15.72 -21.91
C VAL A 413 36.77 -14.24 -21.91
N THR A 414 35.92 -13.40 -21.31
CA THR A 414 36.15 -11.94 -21.19
C THR A 414 37.41 -11.60 -20.39
N ALA A 415 37.85 -12.48 -19.48
CA ALA A 415 39.11 -12.36 -18.77
C ALA A 415 40.34 -12.47 -19.70
N LEU A 416 40.19 -13.07 -20.89
CA LEU A 416 41.28 -13.20 -21.85
C LEU A 416 41.51 -11.93 -22.68
N ASN A 417 40.51 -11.04 -22.77
CA ASN A 417 40.58 -9.86 -23.64
C ASN A 417 41.84 -8.99 -23.40
N PRO A 418 42.27 -8.70 -22.15
CA PRO A 418 43.48 -7.92 -21.90
C PRO A 418 44.79 -8.63 -22.30
N HIS A 419 44.77 -9.95 -22.46
CA HIS A 419 45.95 -10.77 -22.74
C HIS A 419 46.13 -11.08 -24.22
N ILE A 420 45.02 -11.40 -24.91
CA ILE A 420 45.04 -11.88 -26.31
C ILE A 420 44.21 -11.02 -27.27
N GLY A 421 43.53 -10.00 -26.76
CA GLY A 421 42.62 -9.15 -27.54
C GLY A 421 41.23 -9.76 -27.75
N TYR A 422 40.27 -8.89 -28.07
CA TYR A 422 38.85 -9.28 -28.21
C TYR A 422 38.61 -10.33 -29.29
N ASP A 423 39.23 -10.18 -30.47
CA ASP A 423 38.93 -11.05 -31.62
C ASP A 423 39.31 -12.52 -31.35
N LYS A 424 40.48 -12.76 -30.74
CA LYS A 424 40.92 -14.11 -30.36
C LYS A 424 40.03 -14.71 -29.27
N ALA A 425 39.66 -13.92 -28.26
CA ALA A 425 38.73 -14.34 -27.23
C ALA A 425 37.35 -14.72 -27.81
N ALA A 426 36.82 -13.90 -28.74
CA ALA A 426 35.55 -14.18 -29.41
C ALA A 426 35.61 -15.45 -30.27
N GLU A 427 36.75 -15.72 -30.92
CA GLU A 427 36.96 -16.96 -31.66
C GLU A 427 37.00 -18.20 -30.76
N ILE A 428 37.68 -18.12 -29.60
CA ILE A 428 37.67 -19.16 -28.57
C ILE A 428 36.24 -19.49 -28.15
N ALA A 429 35.45 -18.48 -27.79
CA ALA A 429 34.07 -18.68 -27.35
C ALA A 429 33.19 -19.30 -28.45
N LYS A 430 33.33 -18.84 -29.70
CA LYS A 430 32.60 -19.42 -30.85
C LYS A 430 33.02 -20.86 -31.13
N HIS A 431 34.30 -21.18 -31.01
CA HIS A 431 34.81 -22.53 -31.21
C HIS A 431 34.33 -23.47 -30.11
N ALA A 432 34.45 -23.06 -28.84
CA ALA A 432 33.94 -23.79 -27.68
C ALA A 432 32.44 -24.12 -27.84
N TYR A 433 31.63 -23.11 -28.17
CA TYR A 433 30.20 -23.31 -28.42
C TYR A 433 29.89 -24.28 -29.56
N LYS A 434 30.54 -24.12 -30.72
CA LYS A 434 30.30 -24.97 -31.89
C LYS A 434 30.71 -26.43 -31.68
N THR A 435 31.73 -26.66 -30.86
CA THR A 435 32.33 -27.99 -30.67
C THR A 435 31.93 -28.66 -29.36
N GLY A 436 31.22 -27.95 -28.47
CA GLY A 436 30.74 -28.48 -27.20
C GLY A 436 31.85 -28.77 -26.18
N ILE A 437 32.94 -28.00 -26.23
CA ILE A 437 34.08 -28.12 -25.32
C ILE A 437 34.21 -26.88 -24.44
N THR A 438 35.02 -26.96 -23.38
CA THR A 438 35.28 -25.83 -22.48
C THR A 438 36.10 -24.73 -23.14
N LEU A 439 36.06 -23.52 -22.59
CA LEU A 439 36.91 -22.40 -23.03
C LEU A 439 38.40 -22.74 -22.97
N LYS A 440 38.84 -23.44 -21.91
CA LYS A 440 40.23 -23.87 -21.74
C LYS A 440 40.67 -24.80 -22.88
N GLU A 441 39.88 -25.83 -23.16
CA GLU A 441 40.16 -26.78 -24.25
C GLU A 441 40.17 -26.08 -25.62
N ALA A 442 39.22 -25.17 -25.86
CA ALA A 442 39.16 -24.41 -27.11
C ALA A 442 40.38 -23.50 -27.29
N ALA A 443 40.80 -22.79 -26.23
CA ALA A 443 41.93 -21.88 -26.28
C ALA A 443 43.25 -22.60 -26.57
N VAL A 444 43.44 -23.78 -25.97
CA VAL A 444 44.60 -24.65 -26.21
C VAL A 444 44.57 -25.25 -27.63
N LYS A 445 43.41 -25.75 -28.08
CA LYS A 445 43.26 -26.31 -29.44
C LYS A 445 43.51 -25.31 -30.56
N LEU A 446 43.10 -24.05 -30.36
CA LEU A 446 43.36 -22.96 -31.31
C LEU A 446 44.82 -22.45 -31.24
N GLY A 447 45.61 -22.90 -30.26
CA GLY A 447 47.01 -22.49 -30.08
C GLY A 447 47.14 -21.03 -29.63
N TYR A 448 46.12 -20.46 -28.98
CA TYR A 448 46.15 -19.06 -28.55
C TYR A 448 46.78 -18.86 -27.18
N LEU A 449 46.83 -19.90 -26.35
CA LEU A 449 47.46 -19.91 -25.03
C LEU A 449 47.61 -21.35 -24.51
N THR A 450 48.46 -21.56 -23.50
CA THR A 450 48.63 -22.84 -22.81
C THR A 450 47.60 -23.05 -21.70
N GLU A 451 47.49 -24.28 -21.19
CA GLU A 451 46.67 -24.55 -20.00
C GLU A 451 47.10 -23.74 -18.79
N GLN A 452 48.41 -23.56 -18.57
CA GLN A 452 48.92 -22.78 -17.44
C GLN A 452 48.59 -21.29 -17.57
N GLU A 453 48.68 -20.75 -18.78
CA GLU A 453 48.29 -19.36 -19.06
C GLU A 453 46.79 -19.16 -18.81
N TYR A 454 45.94 -20.11 -19.23
CA TYR A 454 44.51 -20.07 -18.95
C TYR A 454 44.22 -20.02 -17.46
N ASP A 455 44.80 -20.94 -16.68
CA ASP A 455 44.59 -21.03 -15.22
C ASP A 455 45.14 -19.79 -14.48
N GLN A 456 46.16 -19.14 -15.04
CA GLN A 456 46.71 -17.91 -14.48
C GLN A 456 45.83 -16.70 -14.76
N TRP A 457 45.24 -16.60 -15.95
CA TRP A 457 44.50 -15.42 -16.42
C TRP A 457 43.01 -15.48 -16.10
N VAL A 458 42.38 -16.64 -16.21
CA VAL A 458 40.93 -16.81 -16.00
C VAL A 458 40.66 -17.21 -14.55
N LYS A 459 40.54 -16.19 -13.70
CA LYS A 459 40.30 -16.34 -12.26
C LYS A 459 38.97 -15.69 -11.87
N PRO A 460 37.88 -16.48 -11.70
CA PRO A 460 36.55 -15.93 -11.39
C PRO A 460 36.56 -15.00 -10.17
N GLU A 461 37.38 -15.27 -9.16
CA GLU A 461 37.53 -14.46 -7.95
C GLU A 461 38.12 -13.06 -8.21
N LYS A 462 38.76 -12.85 -9.37
CA LYS A 462 39.25 -11.54 -9.83
C LYS A 462 38.29 -10.83 -10.79
N MET A 463 37.16 -11.44 -11.15
CA MET A 463 36.18 -10.90 -12.10
C MET A 463 34.99 -10.23 -11.41
N LEU A 464 35.12 -9.88 -10.12
CA LEU A 464 34.00 -9.45 -9.26
C LEU A 464 33.94 -7.95 -8.98
N GLY A 465 34.82 -7.16 -9.61
CA GLY A 465 34.92 -5.72 -9.39
C GLY A 465 35.97 -5.07 -10.29
N PRO A 466 36.07 -3.74 -10.28
CA PRO A 466 37.06 -3.01 -11.06
C PRO A 466 38.47 -3.22 -10.49
N GLU A 467 39.46 -3.25 -11.38
CA GLU A 467 40.87 -3.10 -11.01
C GLU A 467 41.27 -1.62 -11.06
N TYR A 468 42.14 -1.19 -10.14
CA TYR A 468 42.75 0.13 -10.24
C TYR A 468 43.65 0.18 -11.47
N HIS A 469 43.37 1.12 -12.37
CA HIS A 469 44.25 1.38 -13.50
C HIS A 469 45.64 1.81 -12.96
N PRO A 470 46.76 1.35 -13.55
CA PRO A 470 48.10 1.67 -13.05
C PRO A 470 48.40 3.16 -12.89
N TYR A 471 47.75 4.00 -13.69
CA TYR A 471 47.87 5.47 -13.66
C TYR A 471 46.96 6.17 -12.64
N PHE A 472 46.03 5.44 -12.04
CA PHE A 472 45.08 5.94 -11.03
C PHE A 472 45.19 5.13 -9.73
N LYS A 473 46.36 4.57 -9.43
CA LYS A 473 46.60 4.04 -8.08
C LYS A 473 46.44 5.21 -7.11
N PRO A 474 45.48 5.18 -6.18
CA PRO A 474 45.45 6.18 -5.14
C PRO A 474 46.79 6.10 -4.42
N ASP A 475 47.48 7.24 -4.30
CA ASP A 475 48.65 7.32 -3.42
C ASP A 475 48.21 6.79 -2.06
N ASN A 476 49.05 5.99 -1.41
CA ASN A 476 48.76 5.36 -0.10
C ASN A 476 48.42 6.37 1.03
N ASN A 477 48.30 7.66 0.72
CA ASN A 477 47.95 8.75 1.63
C ASN A 477 46.79 9.66 1.18
N GLU A 478 46.13 9.45 0.04
CA GLU A 478 45.00 10.32 -0.35
C GLU A 478 43.69 9.56 -0.58
N THR A 479 42.75 9.88 0.30
CA THR A 479 41.37 9.39 0.36
C THR A 479 40.56 9.98 -0.81
N ILE A 480 40.82 9.55 -2.04
CA ILE A 480 39.98 9.87 -3.19
C ILE A 480 38.76 8.95 -3.15
N PHE A 481 37.84 9.26 -2.24
CA PHE A 481 36.37 9.06 -2.28
C PHE A 481 35.82 9.58 -0.94
N HIS A 482 36.03 10.86 -0.65
CA HIS A 482 35.36 11.56 0.45
C HIS A 482 33.97 12.10 0.06
N THR A 483 33.26 11.42 -0.84
CA THR A 483 31.83 11.68 -1.07
C THR A 483 30.94 11.14 0.05
N GLU A 484 31.41 10.21 0.89
CA GLU A 484 30.64 9.79 2.08
C GLU A 484 30.70 10.78 3.25
N LYS A 485 31.78 11.56 3.38
CA LYS A 485 31.91 12.55 4.48
C LYS A 485 31.14 13.86 4.22
N VAL A 486 31.04 14.29 2.96
CA VAL A 486 30.30 15.51 2.62
C VAL A 486 28.78 15.25 2.67
N ILE A 487 28.32 14.05 2.32
CA ILE A 487 26.92 13.66 2.47
C ILE A 487 26.55 13.48 3.95
N SER A 488 27.43 12.91 4.78
CA SER A 488 27.16 12.76 6.21
C SER A 488 27.16 14.08 6.99
N GLN A 489 27.94 15.10 6.59
CA GLN A 489 27.86 16.43 7.21
C GLN A 489 26.62 17.23 6.79
N GLN A 490 26.13 17.09 5.55
CA GLN A 490 24.85 17.70 5.15
C GLN A 490 23.64 16.97 5.76
N ILE A 491 23.74 15.66 6.01
CA ILE A 491 22.71 14.91 6.73
C ILE A 491 22.75 15.18 8.25
N LEU A 492 23.92 15.49 8.84
CA LEU A 492 24.02 15.87 10.25
C LEU A 492 23.37 17.23 10.55
N ALA A 493 23.33 18.15 9.59
CA ALA A 493 22.61 19.42 9.74
C ALA A 493 21.07 19.28 9.77
N ALA A 494 20.54 18.13 9.35
CA ALA A 494 19.11 17.81 9.43
C ALA A 494 18.70 17.02 10.69
N LYS A 495 19.66 16.66 11.57
CA LYS A 495 19.40 15.95 12.83
C LYS A 495 19.19 16.94 14.00
N VAL A 496 18.08 17.67 13.95
CA VAL A 496 17.45 18.24 15.15
C VAL A 496 16.09 17.57 15.35
N LEU A 497 16.10 16.24 15.49
CA LEU A 497 14.99 15.48 16.02
C LEU A 497 15.56 14.40 16.96
N PRO A 498 14.98 14.20 18.15
CA PRO A 498 15.53 13.30 19.15
C PRO A 498 15.58 11.84 18.64
N PRO A 499 16.50 11.01 19.17
CA PRO A 499 16.64 9.62 18.75
C PRO A 499 15.33 8.87 19.04
N TRP A 500 14.70 8.39 17.97
CA TRP A 500 13.59 7.45 18.04
C TRP A 500 14.11 6.16 18.68
N SER A 501 13.62 5.86 19.88
CA SER A 501 13.79 4.55 20.52
C SER A 501 13.35 3.45 19.55
N ARG A 502 14.18 2.41 19.39
CA ARG A 502 13.84 1.21 18.61
C ARG A 502 12.40 0.79 18.94
N PRO A 503 11.50 0.61 17.94
CA PRO A 503 10.22 -0.01 18.21
C PRO A 503 10.50 -1.44 18.67
N SER A 504 10.28 -1.71 19.95
CA SER A 504 10.19 -3.09 20.43
C SER A 504 8.93 -3.68 19.79
N CYS A 505 9.10 -4.50 18.75
CA CYS A 505 8.03 -5.27 18.15
C CYS A 505 7.41 -6.15 19.25
N PRO A 506 6.12 -5.97 19.63
CA PRO A 506 5.51 -6.81 20.65
C PRO A 506 5.38 -8.22 20.09
N GLN A 507 6.23 -9.15 20.56
CA GLN A 507 6.02 -10.57 20.32
C GLN A 507 4.68 -10.99 20.93
N ALA A 508 3.84 -11.67 20.14
CA ALA A 508 2.57 -12.21 20.57
C ALA A 508 2.74 -13.11 21.82
N ARG A 509 2.23 -12.66 22.97
CA ARG A 509 1.95 -13.51 24.14
C ARG A 509 0.65 -13.09 24.82
N SER A 510 -0.13 -14.09 25.17
CA SER A 510 -1.45 -14.06 25.80
C SER A 510 -1.39 -13.78 27.31
N ILE A 511 -2.35 -12.95 27.79
CA ILE A 511 -3.07 -12.92 29.09
C ILE A 511 -2.25 -12.89 30.42
N ILE A 512 -2.49 -11.85 31.27
CA ILE A 512 -3.01 -11.89 32.67
C ILE A 512 -2.68 -10.58 33.46
N ARG A 513 -3.76 -9.89 33.87
CA ARG A 513 -4.04 -9.08 35.10
C ARG A 513 -3.04 -8.03 35.64
N GLY A 514 -3.41 -6.75 35.47
CA GLY A 514 -3.86 -5.80 36.51
C GLY A 514 -2.98 -5.40 37.71
N ARG A 515 -2.55 -4.12 37.77
CA ARG A 515 -2.97 -3.08 38.76
C ARG A 515 -2.16 -1.76 38.57
N PRO A 516 -2.69 -0.59 38.99
CA PRO A 516 -2.13 0.72 38.66
C PRO A 516 -1.22 1.27 39.77
N SER A 517 -0.15 1.99 39.38
CA SER A 517 0.60 2.87 40.28
C SER A 517 0.41 4.33 39.89
N THR A 518 -0.11 5.09 40.85
CA THR A 518 -0.31 6.53 40.84
C THR A 518 1.02 7.25 41.05
N LEU A 519 1.37 8.21 40.19
CA LEU A 519 2.40 9.21 40.48
C LEU A 519 1.81 10.60 40.24
N ARG A 520 1.62 11.31 41.36
CA ARG A 520 1.29 12.74 41.42
C ARG A 520 2.54 13.52 41.06
N TYR A 521 2.44 14.46 40.13
CA TYR A 521 3.33 15.62 40.08
C TYR A 521 2.49 16.89 40.14
N SER A 522 2.69 17.63 41.22
CA SER A 522 2.20 18.99 41.40
C SER A 522 3.20 19.95 40.77
N ALA A 523 2.74 20.83 39.89
CA ALA A 523 3.43 22.08 39.62
C ALA A 523 2.37 23.19 39.55
N ARG A 524 2.33 23.99 40.62
CA ARG A 524 1.72 25.30 40.65
C ARG A 524 2.59 26.23 39.80
N THR A 525 1.99 26.98 38.90
CA THR A 525 2.54 28.29 38.52
C THR A 525 1.38 29.23 38.23
N GLN A 526 1.40 30.34 38.97
CA GLN A 526 0.40 31.39 39.00
C GLN A 526 0.78 32.49 38.01
N PHE A 527 -0.25 33.05 37.37
CA PHE A 527 -0.43 34.42 36.86
C PHE A 527 0.65 35.03 35.94
N VAL A 528 0.24 35.53 34.77
CA VAL A 528 0.04 36.97 34.52
C VAL A 528 -1.02 37.16 33.43
N ARG A 529 -2.05 37.98 33.74
CA ARG A 529 -3.00 38.57 32.79
C ARG A 529 -2.33 39.78 32.12
N SER A 530 -2.47 39.93 30.81
CA SER A 530 -2.46 41.23 30.16
C SER A 530 -3.74 41.39 29.34
N SER A 531 -4.37 42.54 29.53
CA SER A 531 -5.68 42.91 29.01
C SER A 531 -5.56 44.14 28.11
N GLN A 532 -6.57 44.29 27.24
CA GLN A 532 -6.97 45.48 26.48
C GLN A 532 -6.44 45.67 25.04
N PRO A 533 -7.16 46.40 24.17
CA PRO A 533 -8.61 46.37 23.95
C PRO A 533 -9.01 46.39 22.45
N ALA A 534 -10.31 46.17 22.23
CA ALA A 534 -11.03 46.19 20.96
C ALA A 534 -11.16 47.58 20.30
N ARG A 535 -11.42 47.58 18.96
CA ARG A 535 -12.18 48.59 18.18
C ARG A 535 -12.27 48.16 16.68
N PRO A 536 -13.21 48.64 15.86
CA PRO A 536 -14.65 48.37 15.91
C PRO A 536 -15.22 47.85 14.57
N LYS A 537 -16.51 47.50 14.62
CA LYS A 537 -17.43 47.13 13.53
C LYS A 537 -17.36 48.06 12.30
N ARG A 538 -17.53 47.47 11.12
CA ARG A 538 -18.14 48.15 9.96
C ARG A 538 -19.37 47.35 9.52
N ASP A 539 -20.52 47.96 9.73
CA ASP A 539 -21.76 47.66 9.02
C ASP A 539 -21.61 48.13 7.56
N LEU A 540 -22.02 47.28 6.62
CA LEU A 540 -22.40 47.71 5.27
C LEU A 540 -23.54 46.79 4.82
N ASP A 541 -24.76 47.29 5.00
CA ASP A 541 -25.96 46.86 4.30
C ASP A 541 -25.80 47.11 2.80
N ALA A 542 -26.08 46.11 1.98
CA ALA A 542 -26.45 46.29 0.58
C ALA A 542 -27.37 45.16 0.09
N LYS A 543 -28.67 45.44 0.27
CA LYS A 543 -29.84 45.10 -0.55
C LYS A 543 -29.77 43.90 -1.52
N MET A 544 -30.72 42.99 -1.26
CA MET A 544 -31.35 42.03 -2.15
C MET A 544 -31.65 42.56 -3.56
N THR A 545 -31.39 41.72 -4.56
CA THR A 545 -32.18 41.63 -5.79
C THR A 545 -32.43 40.16 -6.12
N THR A 546 -33.70 39.78 -6.02
CA THR A 546 -34.30 38.50 -6.42
C THR A 546 -34.68 38.51 -7.90
N VAL A 547 -34.38 37.44 -8.64
CA VAL A 547 -35.00 37.10 -9.95
C VAL A 547 -35.20 35.57 -10.00
N PRO A 548 -36.36 35.05 -10.48
CA PRO A 548 -36.86 33.71 -10.16
C PRO A 548 -36.45 32.60 -11.16
N PRO A 549 -36.62 31.30 -10.81
CA PRO A 549 -36.44 30.18 -11.73
C PRO A 549 -37.70 29.92 -12.58
N SER A 550 -37.50 29.73 -13.87
CA SER A 550 -38.54 29.35 -14.85
C SER A 550 -38.80 27.84 -14.86
N TYR A 551 -40.10 27.53 -14.90
CA TYR A 551 -40.77 26.24 -15.01
C TYR A 551 -40.30 25.35 -16.19
N PHE A 552 -40.25 24.04 -15.95
CA PHE A 552 -40.72 23.03 -16.92
C PHE A 552 -41.37 21.87 -16.15
N THR A 553 -42.69 21.82 -16.22
CA THR A 553 -43.54 20.70 -15.84
C THR A 553 -43.95 19.94 -17.11
N SER A 554 -43.89 18.61 -17.08
CA SER A 554 -44.71 17.77 -17.96
C SER A 554 -45.22 16.58 -17.17
N GLU A 555 -46.49 16.64 -16.80
CA GLU A 555 -47.30 15.55 -16.27
C GLU A 555 -47.98 14.75 -17.40
N PHE A 556 -48.51 13.60 -16.96
CA PHE A 556 -49.59 12.74 -17.51
C PHE A 556 -49.19 11.53 -18.37
N PRO A 557 -50.00 10.44 -18.37
CA PRO A 557 -50.77 9.85 -17.27
C PRO A 557 -50.71 8.30 -17.20
N SER A 558 -51.38 7.79 -16.16
CA SER A 558 -51.71 6.42 -15.76
C SER A 558 -52.72 5.66 -16.63
N GLU A 559 -52.80 4.33 -16.37
CA GLU A 559 -53.95 3.39 -16.34
C GLU A 559 -53.69 2.12 -17.19
N ALA A 560 -53.41 0.94 -16.60
CA ALA A 560 -54.31 -0.06 -15.94
C ALA A 560 -54.62 -1.25 -16.90
N PRO A 561 -55.30 -2.34 -16.48
CA PRO A 561 -54.88 -3.43 -15.57
C PRO A 561 -55.09 -4.84 -16.20
N LEU A 562 -54.86 -5.94 -15.45
CA LEU A 562 -55.50 -7.29 -15.48
C LEU A 562 -54.52 -8.34 -14.88
N ALA A 563 -54.74 -8.92 -13.69
CA ALA A 563 -55.70 -9.95 -13.26
C ALA A 563 -55.21 -11.41 -13.42
N ASN A 564 -55.02 -12.07 -12.28
CA ASN A 564 -55.20 -13.48 -11.89
C ASN A 564 -54.86 -14.63 -12.88
N LEU A 565 -54.06 -15.61 -12.41
CA LEU A 565 -54.55 -16.96 -12.06
C LEU A 565 -53.44 -17.88 -11.49
N SER A 566 -53.92 -18.91 -10.80
CA SER A 566 -53.35 -19.77 -9.77
C SER A 566 -52.59 -21.03 -10.24
N HIS A 567 -51.73 -21.54 -9.34
CA HIS A 567 -51.29 -22.92 -9.05
C HIS A 567 -51.44 -24.08 -10.07
N GLY A 568 -50.35 -24.86 -10.22
CA GLY A 568 -50.39 -26.27 -10.67
C GLY A 568 -49.00 -26.92 -10.80
N ASN A 569 -48.80 -28.08 -10.17
CA ASN A 569 -47.54 -28.80 -9.95
C ASN A 569 -47.01 -29.65 -11.14
N SER A 570 -45.68 -29.81 -11.15
CA SER A 570 -44.87 -31.02 -11.45
C SER A 570 -44.52 -31.49 -12.89
N SER A 571 -43.23 -31.89 -12.99
CA SER A 571 -42.57 -32.96 -13.80
C SER A 571 -41.99 -32.72 -15.22
N TYR A 572 -40.64 -32.54 -15.25
CA TYR A 572 -39.61 -33.10 -16.17
C TYR A 572 -39.56 -32.69 -17.68
N PRO A 573 -38.39 -32.85 -18.37
CA PRO A 573 -37.66 -31.73 -19.00
C PRO A 573 -37.81 -31.64 -20.52
N VAL A 574 -37.64 -30.44 -21.09
CA VAL A 574 -37.52 -30.23 -22.54
C VAL A 574 -36.21 -29.49 -22.86
N HIS A 575 -35.35 -30.19 -23.60
CA HIS A 575 -34.15 -29.65 -24.23
C HIS A 575 -34.48 -28.74 -25.43
N SER A 576 -33.60 -27.76 -25.61
CA SER A 576 -33.20 -27.09 -26.87
C SER A 576 -34.22 -26.26 -27.67
N GLN A 577 -34.29 -24.95 -27.37
CA GLN A 577 -34.55 -23.92 -28.39
C GLN A 577 -33.69 -22.63 -28.28
N ASN A 578 -32.77 -22.50 -27.31
CA ASN A 578 -32.04 -21.23 -27.09
C ASN A 578 -30.65 -21.10 -27.76
N SER A 579 -30.21 -22.03 -28.60
CA SER A 579 -28.87 -21.96 -29.21
C SER A 579 -28.79 -21.15 -30.52
N LEU A 580 -29.91 -20.89 -31.20
CA LEU A 580 -29.90 -20.20 -32.50
C LEU A 580 -29.96 -18.66 -32.42
N SER A 581 -30.48 -18.07 -31.34
CA SER A 581 -30.52 -16.60 -31.17
C SER A 581 -29.16 -16.04 -30.70
N SER A 582 -28.42 -16.80 -29.88
CA SER A 582 -27.10 -16.41 -29.35
C SER A 582 -26.01 -16.38 -30.44
N MET A 583 -26.05 -17.29 -31.43
CA MET A 583 -25.10 -17.29 -32.54
C MET A 583 -25.28 -16.10 -33.50
N LYS A 584 -26.53 -15.65 -33.76
CA LYS A 584 -26.78 -14.51 -34.65
C LYS A 584 -26.28 -13.18 -34.06
N ASN A 585 -26.43 -12.99 -32.75
CA ASN A 585 -25.95 -11.79 -32.07
C ASN A 585 -24.41 -11.74 -31.99
N SER A 586 -23.76 -12.90 -31.84
CA SER A 586 -22.30 -13.01 -31.81
C SER A 586 -21.65 -12.69 -33.16
N CYS A 587 -22.26 -13.14 -34.27
CA CYS A 587 -21.78 -12.79 -35.62
C CYS A 587 -21.94 -11.31 -35.94
N LEU A 588 -23.04 -10.68 -35.53
CA LEU A 588 -23.25 -9.24 -35.77
C LEU A 588 -22.24 -8.38 -34.99
N PHE A 589 -21.90 -8.80 -33.77
CA PHE A 589 -20.90 -8.12 -32.94
C PHE A 589 -19.49 -8.20 -33.54
N LEU A 590 -19.10 -9.36 -34.10
CA LEU A 590 -17.81 -9.54 -34.77
C LEU A 590 -17.69 -8.72 -36.07
N VAL A 591 -18.78 -8.57 -36.82
CA VAL A 591 -18.81 -7.72 -38.03
C VAL A 591 -18.62 -6.24 -37.68
N ILE A 592 -19.25 -5.77 -36.60
CA ILE A 592 -19.11 -4.37 -36.13
C ILE A 592 -17.68 -4.09 -35.66
N ILE A 593 -17.06 -5.01 -34.91
CA ILE A 593 -15.66 -4.89 -34.48
C ILE A 593 -14.72 -4.88 -35.69
N GLY A 594 -14.95 -5.74 -36.68
CA GLY A 594 -14.18 -5.78 -37.92
C GLY A 594 -14.25 -4.43 -38.68
N PHE A 595 -15.43 -3.81 -38.74
CA PHE A 595 -15.60 -2.52 -39.38
C PHE A 595 -14.85 -1.40 -38.66
N PHE A 596 -14.90 -1.38 -37.32
CA PHE A 596 -14.15 -0.42 -36.50
C PHE A 596 -12.63 -0.56 -36.68
N LEU A 597 -12.12 -1.80 -36.70
CA LEU A 597 -10.70 -2.07 -36.92
C LEU A 597 -10.23 -1.59 -38.29
N VAL A 598 -11.02 -1.79 -39.35
CA VAL A 598 -10.70 -1.31 -40.71
C VAL A 598 -10.65 0.23 -40.76
N VAL A 599 -11.57 0.91 -40.07
CA VAL A 599 -11.57 2.38 -39.98
C VAL A 599 -10.35 2.90 -39.23
N ILE A 600 -9.99 2.25 -38.11
CA ILE A 600 -8.79 2.59 -37.32
C ILE A 600 -7.52 2.39 -38.17
N PHE A 601 -7.40 1.25 -38.86
CA PHE A 601 -6.26 0.99 -39.74
C PHE A 601 -6.16 1.99 -40.89
N ARG A 602 -7.28 2.39 -41.52
CA ARG A 602 -7.29 3.44 -42.55
C ARG A 602 -6.86 4.79 -41.98
N ARG A 603 -7.30 5.17 -40.78
CA ARG A 603 -6.88 6.41 -40.10
C ARG A 603 -5.40 6.40 -39.72
N LEU A 604 -4.87 5.28 -39.23
CA LEU A 604 -3.44 5.12 -38.94
C LEU A 604 -2.59 5.20 -40.21
N LYS A 605 -3.05 4.62 -41.32
CA LYS A 605 -2.34 4.70 -42.61
C LYS A 605 -2.33 6.12 -43.18
N LEU A 606 -3.42 6.87 -43.01
CA LEU A 606 -3.51 8.29 -43.37
C LEU A 606 -2.63 9.16 -42.46
N TRP A 607 -2.59 8.88 -41.16
CA TRP A 607 -1.73 9.57 -40.21
C TRP A 607 -0.25 9.35 -40.55
N LYS A 608 0.16 8.11 -40.84
CA LYS A 608 1.53 7.76 -41.26
C LYS A 608 1.94 8.43 -42.59
N LYS A 609 1.02 8.57 -43.54
CA LYS A 609 1.24 9.35 -44.77
C LYS A 609 1.43 10.85 -44.48
N LYS A 610 0.60 11.43 -43.60
CA LYS A 610 0.72 12.85 -43.21
C LYS A 610 2.02 13.14 -42.46
N THR A 611 2.42 12.29 -41.51
CA THR A 611 3.68 12.47 -40.76
C THR A 611 4.91 12.30 -41.64
N SER A 612 4.90 11.36 -42.59
CA SER A 612 5.97 11.21 -43.59
C SER A 612 6.08 12.42 -44.53
N ALA A 613 4.95 13.00 -44.96
CA ALA A 613 4.95 14.21 -45.78
C ALA A 613 5.47 15.45 -45.01
N ILE A 614 5.13 15.57 -43.72
CA ILE A 614 5.62 16.64 -42.84
C ILE A 614 7.12 16.49 -42.56
N GLN A 615 7.61 15.26 -42.35
CA GLN A 615 9.05 15.00 -42.20
C GLN A 615 9.84 15.30 -43.47
N LYS A 616 9.33 14.94 -44.66
CA LYS A 616 9.96 15.32 -45.94
C LYS A 616 10.03 16.83 -46.15
N LYS A 617 8.97 17.58 -45.80
CA LYS A 617 8.97 19.05 -45.86
C LYS A 617 10.00 19.67 -44.89
N LYS A 618 10.11 19.14 -43.65
CA LYS A 618 11.10 19.60 -42.67
C LYS A 618 12.54 19.27 -43.07
N LEU A 619 12.77 18.13 -43.73
CA LEU A 619 14.09 17.75 -44.27
C LEU A 619 14.48 18.63 -45.47
N GLN A 620 13.56 18.95 -46.39
CA GLN A 620 13.83 19.88 -47.48
C GLN A 620 14.09 21.31 -47.01
N GLN A 621 13.43 21.78 -45.95
CA GLN A 621 13.73 23.08 -45.33
C GLN A 621 15.06 23.10 -44.57
N LYS A 622 15.52 21.97 -43.99
CA LYS A 622 16.82 21.89 -43.32
C LYS A 622 18.01 21.88 -44.29
N VAL A 623 17.86 21.31 -45.50
CA VAL A 623 18.94 21.24 -46.50
C VAL A 623 19.20 22.59 -47.17
N VAL A 624 18.23 23.52 -47.18
CA VAL A 624 18.40 24.87 -47.73
C VAL A 624 19.10 25.83 -46.74
N ASN A 625 19.17 25.49 -45.45
CA ASN A 625 19.71 26.35 -44.39
C ASN A 625 21.12 25.95 -43.88
N THR A 626 21.83 25.06 -44.59
CA THR A 626 23.18 24.60 -44.18
C THR A 626 24.30 25.06 -45.12
N SER A 627 24.08 26.08 -45.95
CA SER A 627 25.12 26.67 -46.80
C SER A 627 25.91 27.82 -46.17
N ASP A 628 25.55 28.28 -44.96
CA ASP A 628 26.27 29.33 -44.25
C ASP A 628 26.47 28.90 -42.80
N LEU A 629 27.71 28.51 -42.45
CA LEU A 629 28.36 28.67 -41.13
C LEU A 629 29.74 27.98 -41.17
N PRO A 630 30.86 28.73 -41.08
CA PRO A 630 32.20 28.18 -40.91
C PRO A 630 32.48 27.92 -39.41
N GLU A 631 33.42 27.01 -39.16
CA GLU A 631 34.05 26.69 -37.86
C GLU A 631 33.28 25.80 -36.88
N THR A 632 33.57 24.49 -36.93
CA THR A 632 34.07 23.71 -35.77
C THR A 632 34.42 22.29 -36.20
N LYS A 633 35.67 22.12 -36.66
CA LYS A 633 36.35 20.82 -36.65
C LYS A 633 36.90 20.60 -35.25
N GLN A 634 36.29 19.73 -34.45
CA GLN A 634 36.95 18.83 -33.48
C GLN A 634 35.90 18.17 -32.58
N TYR A 635 36.18 16.91 -32.22
CA TYR A 635 35.43 16.03 -31.32
C TYR A 635 34.24 15.26 -31.91
N ILE A 636 34.56 14.31 -32.79
CA ILE A 636 33.90 12.99 -32.80
C ILE A 636 34.98 11.97 -32.46
N ALA A 637 35.09 11.65 -31.17
CA ALA A 637 35.68 10.43 -30.60
C ALA A 637 35.56 10.51 -29.05
N CYS A 638 34.43 10.06 -28.52
CA CYS A 638 34.27 9.48 -27.18
C CYS A 638 32.90 8.80 -27.11
#